data_AF-A0A4U7C2H9-F1
#
_entry.id   AF-A0A4U7C2H9-F1
#
_cell.length_a   1.000
_cell.length_b   1.000
_cell.length_c   1.000
_cell.angle_alpha   90.00
_cell.angle_beta   90.00
_cell.angle_gamma   90.00
#
_symmetry.space_group_name_H-M   'P 1'
#
loop_
_entity.id
_entity.type
_entity.pdbx_description
1 polymer ?
#
loop_
_entity_poly.entity_id
_entity_poly.type
_entity_poly.pdbx_seq_one_letter_code
_entity_poly.pdbx_strand_id
1 'polypeptide(L)'
;MRRRTILLGLGAATGTGAALGTGAFSTASADRQVNISVADDANSFLALIPGEENGQFTDDSGDALVIDISGDDGLGVGVDTEYTFDDIVEVTNNSQDPTFVWTTIGSAAFNDDQLTLYTNNPETPLSDANAVELGAGESVSVGLYLDTTGIESDEYAPTLTIEAADDDPNGEDPDEEPAPPTETIPSVQLDSVSSLLDANQEPLTDESIIPIQAEPPAVNSDEDGNDDAVSYPDDVDIPVVAVDGSVVGVTGPFVATDTNFFEFGNEEFLLNLYDQLLGGTGTVLHDESHGQFYTVAPNDGDDFQAFGEYAETNSYVYEVTDNIEADLSGADAVVITSPSNGFTESELTTLSGFVDGGGIVFLHDQSDFNNFDATDNLNEIATELDVDFRFNDDQVLDDQNNTGAPFVPTTANFNTEAFPELFVDRDGLGVELDLSETYEVDVTDVADGDTVDIVFENGTVDTVRIVGIDTPETGDTTERLQEYEGIDDGPALKSEGDDATNYAVNELAGETVTLSFDEGEGLRGNFGRLLGFLELPDGTVYNEQVIEAGEARVYDSGLSQHDAYWDLEQDARASGEGIWEIADQAATDERRDDPVDELFFPEPVAVSGPEEPVASEDGESLVAVDPDANVAAVGGPLIEESFEAGEGGPGIRAYGVFPFLTNVIDYVSDATGPVIVDGGHGQFAADFAVSAEDAAYYLRYLEGQAPGDEAFIDLEGVVDLASDPGPDLLAADGTPAARALILSTPTQALSSAEVTAVADFAAAGGAVILLGSAADTDALSNFDPVVSELGTDVELTDTAVTDAQNNLTGVETVPTTTNFDTAGFSELFTPFTADDPSAGGSLDLVTVNEDTEGDDLAEPQENVVFENSGDSALDLTGYTVSDATSKEYQFPDGFTLQSGAQVTLYSGTGDDMEAELYWGQSARAIWNNGGDTVNVIDDTGTTVIDESY
;
A
#
# COMPACT_ATOMS: atom_id res chain seq x y z
N MET A 1 -10.48 -25.58 3.99
CA MET A 1 -9.56 -26.57 3.36
C MET A 1 -8.73 -25.93 2.23
N ARG A 2 -7.60 -25.27 2.54
CA ARG A 2 -6.56 -24.92 1.56
C ARG A 2 -5.46 -26.00 1.60
N ARG A 3 -5.07 -26.48 0.42
CA ARG A 3 -4.38 -27.75 0.19
C ARG A 3 -2.94 -27.71 0.68
N ARG A 4 -2.60 -28.53 1.68
CA ARG A 4 -1.21 -28.90 1.97
C ARG A 4 -0.82 -30.16 1.20
N THR A 5 0.32 -30.02 0.52
CA THR A 5 1.01 -31.03 -0.27
C THR A 5 1.52 -32.17 0.63
N ILE A 6 1.04 -33.40 0.43
CA ILE A 6 1.65 -34.63 0.99
C ILE A 6 2.17 -35.52 -0.14
N LEU A 7 3.38 -36.04 0.06
CA LEU A 7 4.16 -36.84 -0.87
C LEU A 7 4.54 -38.19 -0.21
N LEU A 8 4.48 -39.28 -1.00
CA LEU A 8 4.99 -40.69 -0.81
C LEU A 8 3.89 -41.74 -0.53
N GLY A 9 3.82 -42.91 -1.18
CA GLY A 9 4.63 -43.49 -2.25
C GLY A 9 4.27 -44.94 -2.64
N LEU A 10 4.75 -45.31 -3.84
CA LEU A 10 5.20 -46.63 -4.35
C LEU A 10 4.21 -47.79 -4.67
N GLY A 11 4.22 -48.21 -5.95
CA GLY A 11 3.51 -49.42 -6.41
C GLY A 11 3.82 -49.99 -7.80
N ALA A 12 5.11 -50.19 -8.14
CA ALA A 12 5.66 -51.18 -9.10
C ALA A 12 5.28 -51.17 -10.61
N ALA A 13 6.30 -50.94 -11.46
CA ALA A 13 6.37 -51.57 -12.79
C ALA A 13 7.79 -52.08 -13.12
N THR A 14 7.81 -53.34 -13.54
CA THR A 14 8.96 -54.18 -13.89
C THR A 14 9.70 -53.72 -15.15
N GLY A 15 11.04 -53.71 -15.14
CA GLY A 15 11.81 -53.53 -16.38
C GLY A 15 13.34 -53.46 -16.26
N THR A 16 13.96 -54.60 -15.96
CA THR A 16 15.39 -54.96 -16.17
C THR A 16 16.34 -54.00 -16.90
N GLY A 17 17.44 -53.62 -16.24
CA GLY A 17 18.65 -53.10 -16.91
C GLY A 17 19.74 -52.67 -15.94
N ALA A 18 20.60 -53.60 -15.52
CA ALA A 18 21.72 -53.31 -14.61
C ALA A 18 22.81 -52.45 -15.27
N ALA A 19 23.20 -51.34 -14.62
CA ALA A 19 24.54 -50.78 -14.71
C ALA A 19 24.89 -50.05 -13.41
N LEU A 20 25.89 -50.59 -12.72
CA LEU A 20 26.54 -49.99 -11.55
C LEU A 20 27.36 -48.76 -12.01
N GLY A 21 27.10 -47.61 -11.42
CA GLY A 21 27.90 -46.40 -11.57
C GLY A 21 27.54 -45.40 -10.46
N THR A 22 28.37 -45.33 -9.43
CA THR A 22 28.29 -44.31 -8.38
C THR A 22 28.74 -42.96 -8.94
N GLY A 23 27.89 -41.94 -8.87
CA GLY A 23 28.31 -40.53 -9.02
C GLY A 23 27.37 -39.65 -9.83
N ALA A 24 26.87 -38.61 -9.16
CA ALA A 24 26.50 -37.28 -9.67
C ALA A 24 25.34 -37.16 -10.68
N PHE A 25 24.12 -36.92 -10.19
CA PHE A 25 23.19 -35.89 -10.69
C PHE A 25 22.27 -35.45 -9.53
N SER A 26 22.05 -34.14 -9.37
CA SER A 26 21.17 -33.55 -8.35
C SER A 26 19.73 -33.37 -8.83
N THR A 27 19.48 -33.36 -10.14
CA THR A 27 18.12 -33.29 -10.71
C THR A 27 18.01 -34.08 -12.02
N ALA A 28 16.81 -34.60 -12.27
CA ALA A 28 16.37 -35.14 -13.55
C ALA A 28 14.89 -34.77 -13.73
N SER A 29 14.55 -34.07 -14.81
CA SER A 29 13.18 -33.67 -15.15
C SER A 29 12.59 -34.60 -16.22
N ALA A 30 11.28 -34.84 -16.14
CA ALA A 30 10.48 -35.48 -17.19
C ALA A 30 9.10 -34.83 -17.21
N ASP A 31 8.67 -34.40 -18.40
CA ASP A 31 7.34 -33.83 -18.60
C ASP A 31 6.26 -34.88 -18.32
N ARG A 32 5.34 -34.55 -17.40
CA ARG A 32 4.12 -35.33 -17.16
C ARG A 32 2.93 -34.41 -17.36
N GLN A 33 2.09 -34.73 -18.33
CA GLN A 33 0.80 -34.09 -18.50
C GLN A 33 -0.14 -34.57 -17.38
N VAL A 34 -0.69 -33.63 -16.61
CA VAL A 34 -1.74 -33.90 -15.61
C VAL A 34 -3.09 -33.61 -16.28
N ASN A 35 -4.00 -34.58 -16.21
CA ASN A 35 -5.41 -34.34 -16.50
C ASN A 35 -6.13 -34.45 -15.15
N ILE A 36 -6.70 -33.35 -14.67
CA ILE A 36 -7.61 -33.35 -13.52
C ILE A 36 -9.02 -33.47 -14.09
N SER A 37 -9.74 -34.52 -13.69
CA SER A 37 -11.16 -34.67 -13.97
C SER A 37 -11.89 -34.64 -12.65
N VAL A 38 -12.74 -33.63 -12.46
CA VAL A 38 -13.69 -33.59 -11.35
C VAL A 38 -14.73 -34.68 -11.62
N ALA A 39 -15.01 -35.50 -10.61
CA ALA A 39 -16.07 -36.51 -10.65
C ALA A 39 -17.36 -35.91 -10.08
N ASP A 40 -18.49 -36.37 -10.57
CA ASP A 40 -19.79 -36.14 -9.91
C ASP A 40 -19.83 -36.88 -8.57
N ASP A 41 -20.77 -36.51 -7.70
CA ASP A 41 -20.92 -37.11 -6.36
C ASP A 41 -21.06 -38.64 -6.40
N ALA A 42 -21.69 -39.19 -7.43
CA ALA A 42 -21.86 -40.64 -7.57
C ALA A 42 -20.54 -41.39 -7.82
N ASN A 43 -19.52 -40.72 -8.36
CA ASN A 43 -18.21 -41.32 -8.69
C ASN A 43 -17.05 -40.73 -7.87
N SER A 44 -17.34 -39.93 -6.84
CA SER A 44 -16.34 -39.35 -5.95
C SER A 44 -15.78 -40.41 -4.96
N PHE A 45 -14.75 -40.03 -4.18
CA PHE A 45 -14.19 -40.91 -3.14
C PHE A 45 -15.18 -41.16 -2.00
N LEU A 46 -16.06 -40.22 -1.71
CA LEU A 46 -17.19 -40.39 -0.79
C LEU A 46 -18.47 -40.24 -1.62
N ALA A 47 -18.94 -41.34 -2.20
CA ALA A 47 -20.06 -41.26 -3.12
C ALA A 47 -21.38 -41.03 -2.39
N LEU A 48 -22.11 -40.02 -2.85
CA LEU A 48 -23.45 -39.68 -2.39
C LEU A 48 -24.43 -40.01 -3.50
N ILE A 49 -25.34 -40.94 -3.23
CA ILE A 49 -26.36 -41.33 -4.20
C ILE A 49 -27.75 -41.35 -3.56
N PRO A 50 -28.83 -41.17 -4.35
CA PRO A 50 -30.20 -41.32 -3.87
C PRO A 50 -30.43 -42.66 -3.15
N GLY A 51 -31.00 -42.62 -1.94
CA GLY A 51 -31.34 -43.82 -1.16
C GLY A 51 -32.45 -44.68 -1.78
N GLU A 52 -32.54 -45.96 -1.39
CA GLU A 52 -33.48 -46.90 -2.03
C GLU A 52 -34.96 -46.63 -1.66
N GLU A 53 -35.24 -46.15 -0.44
CA GLU A 53 -36.61 -45.92 0.04
C GLU A 53 -37.11 -44.50 -0.26
N ASN A 54 -36.34 -43.46 0.10
CA ASN A 54 -36.77 -42.06 0.00
C ASN A 54 -35.89 -41.20 -0.93
N GLY A 55 -34.94 -41.77 -1.69
CA GLY A 55 -34.12 -41.02 -2.65
C GLY A 55 -34.89 -40.36 -3.81
N GLN A 56 -36.20 -40.56 -3.92
CA GLN A 56 -37.05 -39.77 -4.83
C GLN A 56 -37.18 -38.29 -4.41
N PHE A 57 -36.76 -37.94 -3.18
CA PHE A 57 -36.65 -36.57 -2.67
C PHE A 57 -35.23 -36.03 -2.82
N THR A 58 -34.41 -36.63 -3.68
CA THR A 58 -33.09 -36.11 -4.00
C THR A 58 -32.96 -35.87 -5.50
N ASP A 59 -32.25 -34.81 -5.89
CA ASP A 59 -31.86 -34.51 -7.26
C ASP A 59 -30.34 -34.68 -7.40
N ASP A 60 -29.93 -35.61 -8.26
CA ASP A 60 -28.54 -35.95 -8.59
C ASP A 60 -28.14 -35.49 -10.00
N SER A 61 -28.93 -34.62 -10.63
CA SER A 61 -28.72 -34.20 -12.02
C SER A 61 -27.74 -33.03 -12.21
N GLY A 62 -27.35 -32.37 -11.11
CA GLY A 62 -26.35 -31.31 -11.06
C GLY A 62 -24.97 -31.78 -10.56
N ASP A 63 -24.10 -30.82 -10.22
CA ASP A 63 -22.76 -31.10 -9.69
C ASP A 63 -22.75 -31.49 -8.19
N ALA A 64 -23.91 -31.43 -7.52
CA ALA A 64 -24.11 -31.81 -6.12
C ALA A 64 -25.47 -32.53 -5.94
N LEU A 65 -25.55 -33.47 -4.99
CA LEU A 65 -26.79 -34.11 -4.57
C LEU A 65 -27.63 -33.16 -3.69
N VAL A 66 -28.82 -32.79 -4.15
CA VAL A 66 -29.73 -31.89 -3.41
C VAL A 66 -30.87 -32.71 -2.81
N ILE A 67 -31.17 -32.52 -1.52
CA ILE A 67 -32.40 -33.06 -0.91
C ILE A 67 -33.52 -32.03 -1.10
N ASP A 68 -34.49 -32.35 -1.96
CA ASP A 68 -35.65 -31.52 -2.25
C ASP A 68 -36.95 -32.18 -1.75
N ILE A 69 -37.49 -31.60 -0.68
CA ILE A 69 -38.76 -32.02 -0.06
C ILE A 69 -39.91 -31.07 -0.46
N SER A 70 -39.63 -30.12 -1.36
CA SER A 70 -40.64 -29.31 -2.01
C SER A 70 -41.37 -30.17 -3.05
N GLY A 71 -42.63 -30.52 -2.77
CA GLY A 71 -43.36 -31.38 -3.69
C GLY A 71 -43.69 -30.67 -5.00
N ASP A 72 -43.07 -31.08 -6.12
CA ASP A 72 -43.38 -30.65 -7.49
C ASP A 72 -44.87 -30.81 -7.90
N ASP A 73 -45.63 -31.62 -7.16
CA ASP A 73 -47.07 -31.90 -7.34
C ASP A 73 -47.97 -31.29 -6.23
N GLY A 74 -47.44 -30.39 -5.40
CA GLY A 74 -48.19 -29.73 -4.30
C GLY A 74 -48.32 -30.56 -3.02
N LEU A 75 -47.33 -31.42 -2.74
CA LEU A 75 -47.21 -32.22 -1.52
C LEU A 75 -45.89 -31.88 -0.82
N GLY A 76 -45.88 -30.88 0.06
CA GLY A 76 -44.73 -30.57 0.93
C GLY A 76 -44.94 -31.06 2.37
N VAL A 77 -43.98 -30.73 3.23
CA VAL A 77 -44.14 -30.83 4.69
C VAL A 77 -45.06 -29.72 5.20
N GLY A 78 -45.84 -30.00 6.24
CA GLY A 78 -46.71 -29.02 6.88
C GLY A 78 -46.10 -28.52 8.18
N VAL A 79 -46.39 -27.28 8.55
CA VAL A 79 -45.96 -26.67 9.82
C VAL A 79 -46.44 -27.45 11.05
N ASP A 80 -45.76 -27.30 12.18
CA ASP A 80 -46.08 -27.95 13.46
C ASP A 80 -46.19 -29.47 13.39
N THR A 81 -45.33 -30.11 12.58
CA THR A 81 -45.31 -31.55 12.35
C THR A 81 -43.89 -32.11 12.30
N GLU A 82 -43.70 -33.28 12.94
CA GLU A 82 -42.49 -34.10 12.87
C GLU A 82 -42.55 -35.09 11.69
N TYR A 83 -41.46 -35.19 10.94
CA TYR A 83 -41.26 -36.07 9.79
C TYR A 83 -39.98 -36.89 9.92
N THR A 84 -40.02 -38.11 9.38
CA THR A 84 -38.86 -39.00 9.24
C THR A 84 -38.85 -39.56 7.83
N PHE A 85 -37.73 -39.39 7.13
CA PHE A 85 -37.47 -39.93 5.80
C PHE A 85 -36.28 -40.90 5.92
N ASP A 86 -36.56 -42.18 6.18
CA ASP A 86 -35.53 -43.21 6.25
C ASP A 86 -34.87 -43.42 4.88
N ASP A 87 -33.56 -43.64 4.82
CA ASP A 87 -32.86 -44.00 3.56
C ASP A 87 -33.12 -42.99 2.42
N ILE A 88 -32.83 -41.72 2.69
CA ILE A 88 -32.93 -40.62 1.72
C ILE A 88 -31.64 -40.49 0.88
N VAL A 89 -30.47 -40.75 1.49
CA VAL A 89 -29.16 -40.76 0.83
C VAL A 89 -28.40 -42.02 1.25
N GLU A 90 -27.71 -42.66 0.30
CA GLU A 90 -26.71 -43.70 0.60
C GLU A 90 -25.30 -43.10 0.44
N VAL A 91 -24.52 -43.18 1.53
CA VAL A 91 -23.13 -42.71 1.57
C VAL A 91 -22.20 -43.90 1.43
N THR A 92 -21.29 -43.87 0.45
CA THR A 92 -20.37 -44.97 0.16
C THR A 92 -18.92 -44.51 0.19
N ASN A 93 -18.07 -45.21 0.96
CA ASN A 93 -16.63 -45.01 0.92
C ASN A 93 -16.03 -45.74 -0.30
N ASN A 94 -15.68 -45.01 -1.36
CA ASN A 94 -14.99 -45.54 -2.55
C ASN A 94 -13.46 -45.49 -2.42
N SER A 95 -12.93 -44.99 -1.30
CA SER A 95 -11.50 -44.96 -1.01
C SER A 95 -10.96 -46.39 -0.73
N GLN A 96 -9.65 -46.52 -0.52
CA GLN A 96 -9.01 -47.80 -0.15
C GLN A 96 -8.85 -47.97 1.37
N ASP A 97 -9.08 -46.90 2.15
CA ASP A 97 -8.84 -46.83 3.59
C ASP A 97 -10.17 -46.65 4.34
N PRO A 98 -10.29 -47.12 5.60
CA PRO A 98 -11.47 -46.86 6.42
C PRO A 98 -11.66 -45.37 6.66
N THR A 99 -12.91 -44.91 6.70
CA THR A 99 -13.25 -43.48 6.84
C THR A 99 -14.45 -43.34 7.76
N PHE A 100 -14.34 -42.50 8.78
CA PHE A 100 -15.44 -42.07 9.63
C PHE A 100 -16.28 -41.04 8.90
N VAL A 101 -17.61 -41.18 9.00
CA VAL A 101 -18.58 -40.26 8.41
C VAL A 101 -19.50 -39.71 9.49
N TRP A 102 -19.72 -38.40 9.47
CA TRP A 102 -20.69 -37.70 10.30
C TRP A 102 -21.33 -36.52 9.54
N THR A 103 -22.21 -35.77 10.19
CA THR A 103 -22.89 -34.62 9.56
C THR A 103 -22.91 -33.40 10.45
N THR A 104 -22.88 -32.22 9.82
CA THR A 104 -23.08 -30.90 10.44
C THR A 104 -24.16 -30.14 9.66
N ILE A 105 -24.87 -29.25 10.35
CA ILE A 105 -26.05 -28.57 9.81
C ILE A 105 -25.94 -27.08 10.11
N GLY A 106 -26.00 -26.25 9.06
CA GLY A 106 -26.05 -24.80 9.18
C GLY A 106 -27.43 -24.29 8.82
N SER A 107 -28.17 -23.75 9.80
CA SER A 107 -29.47 -23.13 9.56
C SER A 107 -29.80 -22.03 10.56
N ALA A 108 -30.23 -20.87 10.06
CA ALA A 108 -30.83 -19.82 10.90
C ALA A 108 -32.29 -20.13 11.29
N ALA A 109 -32.94 -21.08 10.60
CA ALA A 109 -34.37 -21.37 10.76
C ALA A 109 -34.66 -22.60 11.64
N PHE A 110 -33.76 -23.59 11.66
CA PHE A 110 -33.93 -24.84 12.40
C PHE A 110 -32.85 -24.97 13.47
N ASN A 111 -33.24 -25.34 14.70
CA ASN A 111 -32.29 -25.75 15.73
C ASN A 111 -31.80 -27.19 15.49
N ASP A 112 -30.70 -27.59 16.13
CA ASP A 112 -30.03 -28.90 15.95
C ASP A 112 -30.92 -30.11 16.26
N ASP A 113 -31.96 -29.94 17.08
CA ASP A 113 -32.93 -31.00 17.40
C ASP A 113 -34.15 -31.00 16.45
N GLN A 114 -34.28 -29.99 15.57
CA GLN A 114 -35.38 -29.84 14.62
C GLN A 114 -35.03 -30.31 13.21
N LEU A 115 -33.75 -30.36 12.85
CA LEU A 115 -33.30 -30.88 11.56
C LEU A 115 -32.05 -31.73 11.79
N THR A 116 -32.10 -33.02 11.47
CA THR A 116 -30.91 -33.90 11.64
C THR A 116 -30.87 -35.03 10.63
N LEU A 117 -29.66 -35.45 10.25
CA LEU A 117 -29.43 -36.68 9.51
C LEU A 117 -29.12 -37.82 10.49
N TYR A 118 -29.59 -39.03 10.18
CA TYR A 118 -29.40 -40.20 11.05
C TYR A 118 -29.19 -41.46 10.24
N THR A 119 -28.60 -42.51 10.82
CA THR A 119 -28.45 -43.80 10.12
C THR A 119 -29.59 -44.75 10.42
N ASN A 120 -29.72 -45.19 11.68
CA ASN A 120 -30.67 -46.22 12.08
C ASN A 120 -31.79 -45.72 13.00
N ASN A 121 -31.58 -44.59 13.68
CA ASN A 121 -32.48 -44.08 14.70
C ASN A 121 -32.51 -42.55 14.68
N PRO A 122 -33.67 -41.91 14.43
CA PRO A 122 -33.78 -40.45 14.43
C PRO A 122 -33.50 -39.81 15.80
N GLU A 123 -33.62 -40.57 16.91
CA GLU A 123 -33.19 -40.09 18.24
C GLU A 123 -31.66 -40.12 18.44
N THR A 124 -30.89 -40.55 17.44
CA THR A 124 -29.42 -40.62 17.48
C THR A 124 -28.86 -40.03 16.19
N PRO A 125 -28.70 -38.69 16.15
CA PRO A 125 -28.09 -37.97 15.03
C PRO A 125 -26.79 -38.60 14.58
N LEU A 126 -26.55 -38.59 13.28
CA LEU A 126 -25.24 -38.84 12.69
C LEU A 126 -24.38 -37.59 12.88
N SER A 127 -23.93 -37.35 14.11
CA SER A 127 -23.03 -36.26 14.47
C SER A 127 -21.60 -36.77 14.66
N ASP A 128 -20.66 -35.85 14.89
CA ASP A 128 -19.31 -36.17 15.37
C ASP A 128 -19.36 -37.24 16.49
N ALA A 129 -20.08 -36.99 17.59
CA ALA A 129 -20.29 -37.89 18.74
C ALA A 129 -20.83 -39.29 18.40
N ASN A 130 -21.41 -39.48 17.22
CA ASN A 130 -21.97 -40.74 16.75
C ASN A 130 -21.49 -41.11 15.34
N ALA A 131 -20.26 -40.72 14.99
CA ALA A 131 -19.67 -40.99 13.69
C ALA A 131 -19.66 -42.50 13.36
N VAL A 132 -19.77 -42.81 12.07
CA VAL A 132 -19.80 -44.18 11.57
C VAL A 132 -18.57 -44.45 10.73
N GLU A 133 -17.76 -45.41 11.15
CA GLU A 133 -16.64 -45.92 10.36
C GLU A 133 -17.15 -46.79 9.19
N LEU A 134 -16.76 -46.44 7.97
CA LEU A 134 -17.02 -47.19 6.74
C LEU A 134 -15.72 -47.74 6.20
N GLY A 135 -15.63 -49.06 6.02
CA GLY A 135 -14.51 -49.67 5.30
C GLY A 135 -14.54 -49.36 3.80
N ALA A 136 -13.44 -49.63 3.10
CA ALA A 136 -13.36 -49.51 1.65
C ALA A 136 -14.48 -50.30 0.92
N GLY A 137 -15.31 -49.59 0.18
CA GLY A 137 -16.48 -50.09 -0.54
C GLY A 137 -17.71 -50.37 0.34
N GLU A 138 -17.70 -49.94 1.60
CA GLU A 138 -18.86 -50.01 2.51
C GLU A 138 -19.75 -48.79 2.34
N SER A 139 -21.06 -49.02 2.54
CA SER A 139 -22.09 -48.02 2.40
C SER A 139 -22.95 -47.96 3.66
N VAL A 140 -23.43 -46.77 4.01
CA VAL A 140 -24.41 -46.54 5.06
C VAL A 140 -25.60 -45.77 4.51
N SER A 141 -26.79 -46.22 4.90
CA SER A 141 -28.04 -45.54 4.60
C SER A 141 -28.26 -44.43 5.62
N VAL A 142 -28.54 -43.22 5.11
CA VAL A 142 -28.78 -42.01 5.90
C VAL A 142 -30.22 -41.55 5.65
N GLY A 143 -30.96 -41.32 6.73
CA GLY A 143 -32.29 -40.74 6.75
C GLY A 143 -32.28 -39.30 7.27
N LEU A 144 -33.39 -38.59 7.06
CA LEU A 144 -33.61 -37.21 7.50
C LEU A 144 -34.75 -37.13 8.51
N TYR A 145 -34.50 -36.48 9.64
CA TYR A 145 -35.51 -36.07 10.61
C TYR A 145 -35.76 -34.57 10.50
N LEU A 146 -37.03 -34.17 10.55
CA LEU A 146 -37.45 -32.77 10.43
C LEU A 146 -38.66 -32.50 11.34
N ASP A 147 -38.52 -31.58 12.30
CA ASP A 147 -39.59 -31.02 13.12
C ASP A 147 -39.84 -29.56 12.76
N THR A 148 -41.03 -29.31 12.21
CA THR A 148 -41.46 -27.96 11.79
C THR A 148 -42.25 -27.21 12.88
N THR A 149 -42.20 -27.66 14.13
CA THR A 149 -42.85 -26.99 15.26
C THR A 149 -42.32 -25.58 15.47
N GLY A 150 -43.23 -24.60 15.38
CA GLY A 150 -42.88 -23.18 15.51
C GLY A 150 -42.25 -22.54 14.27
N ILE A 151 -42.10 -23.30 13.17
CA ILE A 151 -41.56 -22.80 11.91
C ILE A 151 -42.71 -22.24 11.05
N GLU A 152 -42.48 -21.08 10.43
CA GLU A 152 -43.49 -20.47 9.55
C GLU A 152 -43.58 -21.22 8.21
N SER A 153 -44.66 -21.00 7.48
CA SER A 153 -44.85 -21.62 6.16
C SER A 153 -44.09 -20.81 5.10
N ASP A 154 -42.80 -21.09 4.92
CA ASP A 154 -41.93 -20.46 3.93
C ASP A 154 -41.01 -21.49 3.23
N GLU A 155 -40.21 -21.03 2.26
CA GLU A 155 -39.12 -21.79 1.65
C GLU A 155 -37.84 -21.61 2.46
N TYR A 156 -37.20 -22.72 2.84
CA TYR A 156 -35.98 -22.74 3.64
C TYR A 156 -34.92 -23.57 2.94
N ALA A 157 -33.69 -23.06 2.87
CA ALA A 157 -32.54 -23.73 2.26
C ALA A 157 -31.41 -23.91 3.31
N PRO A 158 -31.56 -24.83 4.28
CA PRO A 158 -30.48 -25.14 5.22
C PRO A 158 -29.31 -25.82 4.51
N THR A 159 -28.09 -25.56 4.97
CA THR A 159 -26.89 -26.25 4.49
C THR A 159 -26.68 -27.53 5.31
N LEU A 160 -26.57 -28.68 4.63
CA LEU A 160 -26.26 -29.98 5.23
C LEU A 160 -24.90 -30.43 4.73
N THR A 161 -23.95 -30.63 5.64
CA THR A 161 -22.61 -31.10 5.29
C THR A 161 -22.43 -32.54 5.76
N ILE A 162 -21.97 -33.41 4.87
CA ILE A 162 -21.52 -34.77 5.21
C ILE A 162 -19.99 -34.72 5.28
N GLU A 163 -19.47 -34.91 6.48
CA GLU A 163 -18.05 -34.87 6.79
C GLU A 163 -17.46 -36.28 6.75
N ALA A 164 -16.19 -36.38 6.35
CA ALA A 164 -15.49 -37.65 6.30
C ALA A 164 -14.00 -37.52 6.62
N ALA A 165 -13.48 -38.33 7.54
CA ALA A 165 -12.07 -38.34 7.94
C ALA A 165 -11.56 -39.75 8.24
N ASP A 166 -10.24 -39.95 8.18
CA ASP A 166 -9.61 -41.25 8.47
C ASP A 166 -9.61 -41.59 9.97
N ASP A 167 -9.72 -40.58 10.85
CA ASP A 167 -9.70 -40.71 12.31
C ASP A 167 -11.09 -40.49 12.94
N ASP A 168 -11.34 -41.12 14.10
CA ASP A 168 -12.59 -40.97 14.86
C ASP A 168 -12.67 -39.57 15.49
N PRO A 169 -13.67 -38.74 15.15
CA PRO A 169 -13.77 -37.38 15.68
C PRO A 169 -13.97 -37.31 17.20
N ASN A 170 -14.25 -38.43 17.89
CA ASN A 170 -14.27 -38.49 19.37
C ASN A 170 -13.39 -39.61 19.94
N GLY A 171 -12.36 -40.02 19.21
CA GLY A 171 -11.34 -40.90 19.74
C GLY A 171 -10.59 -40.21 20.89
N GLU A 172 -11.13 -40.22 22.10
CA GLU A 172 -10.35 -39.81 23.28
C GLU A 172 -9.25 -40.86 23.52
N ASP A 173 -8.02 -40.56 23.11
CA ASP A 173 -6.84 -41.16 23.72
C ASP A 173 -6.59 -40.43 25.06
N PRO A 174 -6.81 -41.05 26.22
CA PRO A 174 -6.61 -40.39 27.52
C PRO A 174 -5.12 -40.08 27.83
N ASP A 175 -4.21 -40.41 26.91
CA ASP A 175 -2.79 -40.05 26.93
C ASP A 175 -2.39 -39.13 25.73
N GLU A 176 -3.33 -38.60 24.92
CA GLU A 176 -3.05 -37.56 23.93
C GLU A 176 -2.99 -36.18 24.60
N GLU A 177 -1.91 -35.45 24.37
CA GLU A 177 -1.91 -34.00 24.54
C GLU A 177 -2.96 -33.40 23.59
N PRO A 178 -3.64 -32.31 23.99
CA PRO A 178 -4.58 -31.63 23.10
C PRO A 178 -3.89 -31.38 21.75
N ALA A 179 -4.58 -31.68 20.65
CA ALA A 179 -4.11 -31.26 19.35
C ALA A 179 -3.91 -29.73 19.41
N PRO A 180 -2.78 -29.19 18.89
CA PRO A 180 -2.59 -27.76 18.86
C PRO A 180 -3.79 -27.12 18.13
N PRO A 181 -4.18 -25.90 18.53
CA PRO A 181 -5.32 -25.23 17.93
C PRO A 181 -5.15 -25.16 16.42
N THR A 182 -6.27 -25.26 15.71
CA THR A 182 -6.27 -25.35 14.25
C THR A 182 -5.85 -24.05 13.58
N GLU A 183 -5.91 -22.91 14.29
CA GLU A 183 -5.51 -21.59 13.84
C GLU A 183 -4.73 -20.87 14.96
N THR A 184 -3.59 -20.29 14.58
CA THR A 184 -2.75 -19.46 15.46
C THR A 184 -2.93 -18.01 15.06
N ILE A 185 -2.76 -17.08 16.01
CA ILE A 185 -2.74 -15.65 15.69
C ILE A 185 -1.75 -15.39 14.52
N PRO A 186 -2.06 -14.46 13.61
CA PRO A 186 -1.28 -14.28 12.38
C PRO A 186 0.12 -13.73 12.64
N SER A 187 0.19 -12.65 13.39
CA SER A 187 1.39 -11.91 13.81
C SER A 187 1.00 -10.99 14.98
N VAL A 188 1.99 -10.31 15.57
CA VAL A 188 1.78 -9.21 16.53
C VAL A 188 2.40 -7.93 16.01
N GLN A 189 1.76 -6.79 16.29
CA GLN A 189 2.28 -5.43 16.11
C GLN A 189 3.12 -5.04 17.33
N LEU A 190 4.25 -4.40 17.10
CA LEU A 190 5.21 -4.05 18.13
C LEU A 190 5.52 -2.54 18.07
N ASP A 191 4.55 -1.70 18.44
CA ASP A 191 4.77 -0.25 18.51
C ASP A 191 5.67 0.12 19.69
N SER A 192 6.69 0.95 19.43
CA SER A 192 7.51 1.58 20.47
C SER A 192 8.09 0.57 21.46
N VAL A 193 8.59 -0.55 20.93
CA VAL A 193 9.14 -1.66 21.72
C VAL A 193 10.65 -1.56 21.92
N SER A 194 11.10 -1.91 23.12
CA SER A 194 12.49 -2.28 23.40
C SER A 194 12.71 -3.78 23.18
N SER A 195 13.95 -4.23 23.36
CA SER A 195 14.32 -5.63 23.43
C SER A 195 14.56 -6.09 24.87
N LEU A 196 14.64 -7.41 25.07
CA LEU A 196 14.93 -8.01 26.38
C LEU A 196 16.39 -8.47 26.48
N LEU A 197 16.98 -8.41 27.67
CA LEU A 197 18.32 -8.90 28.01
C LEU A 197 18.24 -9.99 29.08
N ASP A 198 19.33 -10.72 29.30
CA ASP A 198 19.46 -11.65 30.40
C ASP A 198 19.69 -10.92 31.74
N ALA A 199 19.63 -11.64 32.86
CA ALA A 199 19.89 -11.08 34.19
C ALA A 199 21.30 -10.46 34.40
N ASN A 200 22.22 -10.65 33.45
CA ASN A 200 23.55 -10.02 33.44
C ASN A 200 23.63 -8.80 32.52
N GLN A 201 22.52 -8.37 31.90
CA GLN A 201 22.45 -7.32 30.88
C GLN A 201 23.24 -7.67 29.61
N GLU A 202 23.19 -8.93 29.20
CA GLU A 202 23.71 -9.42 27.91
C GLU A 202 22.55 -9.97 27.05
N PRO A 203 22.72 -10.18 25.74
CA PRO A 203 21.66 -10.73 24.89
C PRO A 203 21.02 -12.01 25.46
N LEU A 204 19.71 -11.95 25.66
CA LEU A 204 18.84 -13.05 26.11
C LEU A 204 18.67 -14.07 24.98
N THR A 205 19.09 -15.31 25.25
CA THR A 205 19.09 -16.41 24.27
C THR A 205 18.50 -17.70 24.83
N ASP A 206 17.91 -17.66 26.04
CA ASP A 206 17.25 -18.81 26.64
C ASP A 206 15.83 -18.94 26.10
N GLU A 207 15.67 -19.67 25.01
CA GLU A 207 14.38 -19.95 24.35
C GLU A 207 13.33 -20.53 25.30
N SER A 208 13.70 -21.10 26.46
CA SER A 208 12.71 -21.65 27.39
C SER A 208 11.85 -20.61 28.11
N ILE A 209 12.23 -19.32 28.04
CA ILE A 209 11.48 -18.21 28.61
C ILE A 209 11.05 -17.17 27.57
N ILE A 210 11.29 -17.39 26.26
CA ILE A 210 11.04 -16.40 25.20
C ILE A 210 9.88 -16.89 24.31
N PRO A 211 8.66 -16.30 24.42
CA PRO A 211 7.56 -16.63 23.52
C PRO A 211 7.64 -15.94 22.15
N ILE A 212 8.03 -14.66 22.10
CA ILE A 212 8.00 -13.85 20.87
C ILE A 212 9.37 -13.19 20.65
N GLN A 213 9.83 -13.22 19.41
CA GLN A 213 11.04 -12.52 18.94
C GLN A 213 10.70 -11.68 17.71
N ALA A 214 11.41 -10.57 17.48
CA ALA A 214 11.35 -9.84 16.22
C ALA A 214 12.06 -10.64 15.11
N GLU A 215 11.57 -10.54 13.89
CA GLU A 215 12.14 -11.23 12.71
C GLU A 215 13.28 -10.42 12.08
N PRO A 216 14.27 -11.06 11.45
CA PRO A 216 15.20 -10.34 10.58
C PRO A 216 14.43 -9.64 9.43
N PRO A 217 14.79 -8.40 9.05
CA PRO A 217 16.04 -7.72 9.36
C PRO A 217 16.00 -6.80 10.60
N ALA A 218 15.10 -6.98 11.55
CA ALA A 218 15.00 -6.10 12.73
C ALA A 218 16.35 -5.86 13.44
N VAL A 219 16.56 -4.63 13.90
CA VAL A 219 17.79 -4.16 14.56
C VAL A 219 17.49 -3.35 15.80
N ASN A 220 18.43 -3.31 16.74
CA ASN A 220 18.39 -2.40 17.90
C ASN A 220 19.01 -1.04 17.54
N SER A 221 18.33 0.04 17.90
CA SER A 221 18.80 1.42 17.82
C SER A 221 18.87 2.05 19.22
N ASP A 222 19.81 2.98 19.40
CA ASP A 222 19.94 3.84 20.60
C ASP A 222 19.44 5.23 20.18
N GLU A 223 18.15 5.48 20.37
CA GLU A 223 17.47 6.66 19.84
C GLU A 223 17.70 7.90 20.71
N ASP A 224 17.98 7.73 21.99
CA ASP A 224 18.28 8.84 22.89
C ASP A 224 19.77 9.27 22.84
N GLY A 225 20.63 8.40 22.29
CA GLY A 225 22.03 8.62 21.99
C GLY A 225 22.93 8.67 23.23
N ASN A 226 22.53 8.00 24.31
CA ASN A 226 23.25 8.02 25.57
C ASN A 226 24.31 6.88 25.71
N ASP A 227 24.35 5.93 24.76
CA ASP A 227 25.22 4.76 24.67
C ASP A 227 24.96 3.67 25.76
N ASP A 228 23.73 3.49 26.25
CA ASP A 228 23.35 2.41 27.18
C ASP A 228 22.52 1.26 26.57
N ALA A 229 22.10 1.38 25.31
CA ALA A 229 21.55 0.29 24.51
C ALA A 229 22.53 -0.87 24.30
N VAL A 230 22.02 -2.11 24.39
CA VAL A 230 22.76 -3.33 24.04
C VAL A 230 22.28 -3.89 22.70
N SER A 231 23.09 -3.80 21.65
CA SER A 231 22.71 -4.37 20.35
C SER A 231 22.87 -5.89 20.29
N TYR A 232 21.88 -6.55 19.67
CA TYR A 232 21.95 -7.95 19.30
C TYR A 232 22.85 -8.16 18.06
N PRO A 233 23.54 -9.32 17.95
CA PRO A 233 24.20 -9.70 16.70
C PRO A 233 23.20 -9.98 15.57
N ASP A 234 23.56 -9.65 14.33
CA ASP A 234 22.73 -9.85 13.11
C ASP A 234 22.18 -11.28 12.90
N ASP A 235 22.74 -12.30 13.56
CA ASP A 235 22.33 -13.71 13.46
C ASP A 235 21.58 -14.24 14.69
N VAL A 236 21.11 -13.34 15.56
CA VAL A 236 20.35 -13.65 16.78
C VAL A 236 19.06 -12.85 16.79
N ASP A 237 17.94 -13.55 16.75
CA ASP A 237 16.60 -12.95 16.81
C ASP A 237 16.39 -12.21 18.15
N ILE A 238 15.75 -11.04 18.08
CA ILE A 238 15.63 -10.10 19.20
C ILE A 238 14.38 -10.44 20.04
N PRO A 239 14.50 -10.85 21.32
CA PRO A 239 13.34 -11.18 22.15
C PRO A 239 12.59 -9.91 22.61
N VAL A 240 11.27 -9.95 22.46
CA VAL A 240 10.33 -8.85 22.81
C VAL A 240 9.30 -9.26 23.87
N VAL A 241 9.16 -10.56 24.14
CA VAL A 241 8.40 -11.07 25.27
C VAL A 241 9.20 -12.12 26.03
N ALA A 242 9.13 -12.11 27.36
CA ALA A 242 9.67 -13.15 28.22
C ALA A 242 8.69 -13.57 29.32
N VAL A 243 8.65 -14.86 29.63
CA VAL A 243 7.82 -15.47 30.69
C VAL A 243 8.72 -16.24 31.65
N ASP A 244 8.96 -15.70 32.84
CA ASP A 244 9.72 -16.36 33.90
C ASP A 244 8.82 -16.64 35.12
N GLY A 245 8.22 -17.82 35.10
CA GLY A 245 7.33 -18.29 36.17
C GLY A 245 6.05 -17.45 36.29
N SER A 246 6.01 -16.56 37.28
CA SER A 246 4.85 -15.70 37.58
C SER A 246 5.09 -14.23 37.22
N VAL A 247 6.15 -13.95 36.46
CA VAL A 247 6.49 -12.61 36.00
C VAL A 247 6.65 -12.65 34.48
N VAL A 248 5.97 -11.73 33.81
CA VAL A 248 5.98 -11.58 32.36
C VAL A 248 6.57 -10.22 32.02
N GLY A 249 7.57 -10.20 31.15
CA GLY A 249 8.09 -8.99 30.51
C GLY A 249 7.57 -8.91 29.10
N VAL A 250 6.89 -7.82 28.78
CA VAL A 250 6.38 -7.49 27.45
C VAL A 250 6.98 -6.15 27.07
N THR A 251 7.43 -5.97 25.84
CA THR A 251 7.91 -4.67 25.38
C THR A 251 6.80 -3.95 24.58
N GLY A 252 6.80 -2.62 24.67
CA GLY A 252 5.80 -1.69 24.15
C GLY A 252 4.47 -1.65 24.91
N PRO A 253 3.60 -0.69 24.57
CA PRO A 253 2.20 -0.72 24.96
C PRO A 253 1.46 -1.77 24.12
N PHE A 254 1.82 -3.03 24.34
CA PHE A 254 1.49 -4.21 23.53
C PHE A 254 0.00 -4.37 23.17
N VAL A 255 -0.91 -3.73 23.91
CA VAL A 255 -2.36 -3.72 23.66
C VAL A 255 -2.94 -2.31 23.85
N ALA A 256 -2.20 -1.27 23.44
CA ALA A 256 -2.76 0.07 23.27
C ALA A 256 -4.00 0.02 22.38
N THR A 257 -4.94 0.93 22.61
CA THR A 257 -6.25 0.93 21.96
C THR A 257 -6.17 1.22 20.46
N ASP A 258 -5.11 1.86 20.01
CA ASP A 258 -4.77 2.09 18.59
C ASP A 258 -4.05 0.91 17.92
N THR A 259 -3.75 -0.18 18.64
CA THR A 259 -3.27 -1.43 18.03
C THR A 259 -4.32 -1.95 17.03
N ASN A 260 -3.89 -2.31 15.82
CA ASN A 260 -4.78 -2.92 14.81
C ASN A 260 -5.06 -4.40 15.15
N PHE A 261 -5.96 -4.62 16.11
CA PHE A 261 -6.36 -5.95 16.59
C PHE A 261 -7.06 -6.82 15.53
N PHE A 262 -7.43 -6.26 14.38
CA PHE A 262 -7.96 -7.03 13.27
C PHE A 262 -6.85 -7.76 12.51
N GLU A 263 -5.74 -7.08 12.26
CA GLU A 263 -4.62 -7.64 11.51
C GLU A 263 -3.66 -8.42 12.41
N PHE A 264 -3.56 -8.04 13.69
CA PHE A 264 -2.60 -8.56 14.66
C PHE A 264 -3.30 -9.11 15.89
N GLY A 265 -2.86 -10.28 16.39
CA GLY A 265 -3.48 -10.95 17.54
C GLY A 265 -2.87 -10.56 18.89
N ASN A 266 -2.57 -9.28 19.09
CA ASN A 266 -1.93 -8.76 20.30
C ASN A 266 -2.79 -8.98 21.56
N GLU A 267 -4.08 -8.66 21.46
CA GLU A 267 -5.08 -8.88 22.50
C GLU A 267 -5.26 -10.37 22.80
N GLU A 268 -5.25 -11.21 21.76
CA GLU A 268 -5.39 -12.65 21.91
C GLU A 268 -4.17 -13.26 22.61
N PHE A 269 -2.95 -12.84 22.23
CA PHE A 269 -1.75 -13.26 22.93
C PHE A 269 -1.79 -12.88 24.42
N LEU A 270 -2.16 -11.63 24.74
CA LEU A 270 -2.19 -11.17 26.13
C LEU A 270 -3.32 -11.83 26.94
N LEU A 271 -4.48 -12.08 26.32
CA LEU A 271 -5.56 -12.83 26.95
C LEU A 271 -5.18 -14.29 27.17
N ASN A 272 -4.51 -14.94 26.22
CA ASN A 272 -3.99 -16.31 26.38
C ASN A 272 -2.97 -16.40 27.51
N LEU A 273 -2.12 -15.38 27.69
CA LEU A 273 -1.24 -15.25 28.86
C LEU A 273 -2.04 -15.19 30.15
N TYR A 274 -3.13 -14.40 30.20
CA TYR A 274 -4.01 -14.32 31.35
C TYR A 274 -4.70 -15.66 31.62
N ASP A 275 -5.18 -16.35 30.60
CA ASP A 275 -5.83 -17.66 30.71
C ASP A 275 -4.85 -18.70 31.25
N GLN A 276 -3.62 -18.74 30.72
CA GLN A 276 -2.59 -19.68 31.13
C GLN A 276 -2.14 -19.46 32.58
N LEU A 277 -1.93 -18.20 32.99
CA LEU A 277 -1.36 -17.86 34.30
C LEU A 277 -2.42 -17.74 35.41
N LEU A 278 -3.63 -17.27 35.09
CA LEU A 278 -4.72 -17.04 36.06
C LEU A 278 -5.81 -18.11 36.01
N GLY A 279 -5.89 -18.90 34.94
CA GLY A 279 -6.84 -19.99 34.79
C GLY A 279 -8.23 -19.54 34.31
N GLY A 280 -8.31 -18.48 33.50
CA GLY A 280 -9.54 -18.03 32.84
C GLY A 280 -10.45 -17.10 33.64
N THR A 281 -9.97 -16.58 34.77
CA THR A 281 -10.65 -15.53 35.56
C THR A 281 -9.69 -14.95 36.60
N GLY A 282 -9.91 -13.72 37.04
CA GLY A 282 -9.11 -13.10 38.10
C GLY A 282 -9.34 -11.60 38.19
N THR A 283 -8.80 -10.99 39.25
CA THR A 283 -8.72 -9.53 39.38
C THR A 283 -7.34 -9.05 38.94
N VAL A 284 -7.28 -8.23 37.91
CA VAL A 284 -6.07 -7.61 37.37
C VAL A 284 -6.07 -6.14 37.77
N LEU A 285 -5.00 -5.70 38.43
CA LEU A 285 -4.81 -4.29 38.76
C LEU A 285 -3.88 -3.62 37.74
N HIS A 286 -4.28 -2.48 37.18
CA HIS A 286 -3.39 -1.62 36.40
C HIS A 286 -2.80 -0.54 37.31
N ASP A 287 -1.47 -0.48 37.44
CA ASP A 287 -0.80 0.52 38.27
C ASP A 287 -0.74 1.89 37.58
N GLU A 288 -1.32 2.91 38.21
CA GLU A 288 -1.20 4.30 37.79
C GLU A 288 -0.52 5.17 38.89
N SER A 289 0.09 4.53 39.89
CA SER A 289 0.63 5.22 41.06
C SER A 289 2.04 5.81 40.89
N HIS A 290 2.73 5.51 39.79
CA HIS A 290 4.13 5.87 39.53
C HIS A 290 4.34 6.75 38.29
N GLY A 291 3.29 7.38 37.78
CA GLY A 291 3.36 8.33 36.67
C GLY A 291 3.53 7.64 35.33
N GLN A 292 2.81 6.54 35.14
CA GLN A 292 2.60 5.86 33.88
C GLN A 292 1.94 6.80 32.86
N PHE A 293 2.34 6.67 31.59
CA PHE A 293 1.71 7.35 30.46
C PHE A 293 0.51 6.54 29.95
N TYR A 294 0.70 5.24 29.72
CA TYR A 294 -0.35 4.31 29.32
C TYR A 294 -1.28 4.00 30.50
N THR A 295 -2.42 4.68 30.53
CA THR A 295 -3.47 4.51 31.57
C THR A 295 -4.60 3.61 31.08
N VAL A 296 -5.58 3.32 31.93
CA VAL A 296 -6.85 2.66 31.51
C VAL A 296 -7.86 3.68 30.97
N ALA A 297 -7.73 4.95 31.34
CA ALA A 297 -8.60 5.99 30.80
C ALA A 297 -8.15 6.40 29.38
N PRO A 298 -9.09 6.76 28.48
CA PRO A 298 -8.77 7.24 27.14
C PRO A 298 -7.66 8.28 27.10
N ASN A 299 -6.67 8.07 26.25
CA ASN A 299 -5.55 8.97 25.99
C ASN A 299 -5.13 8.89 24.51
N ASP A 300 -6.02 9.30 23.61
CA ASP A 300 -5.75 9.39 22.16
C ASP A 300 -5.20 8.08 21.55
N GLY A 301 -5.66 6.91 22.04
CA GLY A 301 -5.20 5.59 21.58
C GLY A 301 -4.11 4.96 22.46
N ASP A 302 -3.28 5.79 23.12
CA ASP A 302 -2.19 5.40 24.03
C ASP A 302 -2.69 4.93 25.41
N ASP A 303 -3.72 4.08 25.43
CA ASP A 303 -4.36 3.59 26.65
C ASP A 303 -4.84 2.14 26.52
N PHE A 304 -5.05 1.50 27.66
CA PHE A 304 -5.44 0.09 27.76
C PHE A 304 -6.96 -0.08 27.90
N GLN A 305 -7.77 0.93 27.57
CA GLN A 305 -9.22 0.85 27.77
C GLN A 305 -9.84 -0.31 26.98
N ALA A 306 -9.57 -0.40 25.68
CA ALA A 306 -10.16 -1.42 24.81
C ALA A 306 -9.82 -2.84 25.30
N PHE A 307 -8.55 -3.09 25.60
CA PHE A 307 -8.12 -4.38 26.15
C PHE A 307 -8.71 -4.65 27.55
N GLY A 308 -8.80 -3.64 28.41
CA GLY A 308 -9.42 -3.77 29.73
C GLY A 308 -10.88 -4.23 29.64
N GLU A 309 -11.67 -3.60 28.76
CA GLU A 309 -13.07 -3.97 28.49
C GLU A 309 -13.19 -5.36 27.84
N TYR A 310 -12.25 -5.70 26.95
CA TYR A 310 -12.14 -7.03 26.36
C TYR A 310 -11.87 -8.13 27.40
N ALA A 311 -10.92 -7.88 28.31
CA ALA A 311 -10.62 -8.78 29.41
C ALA A 311 -11.83 -8.95 30.35
N GLU A 312 -12.57 -7.88 30.65
CA GLU A 312 -13.81 -7.96 31.44
C GLU A 312 -14.88 -8.83 30.78
N THR A 313 -15.03 -8.73 29.45
CA THR A 313 -15.91 -9.59 28.66
C THR A 313 -15.48 -11.06 28.73
N ASN A 314 -14.17 -11.29 28.87
CA ASN A 314 -13.54 -12.61 29.05
C ASN A 314 -13.39 -13.04 30.53
N SER A 315 -14.30 -12.61 31.41
CA SER A 315 -14.41 -13.07 32.81
C SER A 315 -13.29 -12.61 33.77
N TYR A 316 -12.53 -11.58 33.39
CA TYR A 316 -11.63 -10.87 34.29
C TYR A 316 -12.33 -9.68 34.94
N VAL A 317 -11.71 -9.15 35.98
CA VAL A 317 -12.03 -7.84 36.56
C VAL A 317 -10.78 -6.99 36.37
N TYR A 318 -10.89 -5.89 35.62
CA TYR A 318 -9.76 -5.02 35.30
C TYR A 318 -9.95 -3.67 36.01
N GLU A 319 -9.12 -3.38 37.01
CA GLU A 319 -9.28 -2.20 37.88
C GLU A 319 -7.99 -1.38 37.96
N VAL A 320 -8.10 -0.06 38.00
CA VAL A 320 -6.96 0.84 38.26
C VAL A 320 -6.60 0.85 39.75
N THR A 321 -5.30 0.90 40.09
CA THR A 321 -4.80 1.18 41.44
C THR A 321 -3.85 2.38 41.48
N ASP A 322 -4.10 3.27 42.45
CA ASP A 322 -3.18 4.35 42.85
C ASP A 322 -2.37 3.97 44.12
N ASN A 323 -2.49 2.71 44.59
CA ASN A 323 -1.87 2.25 45.84
C ASN A 323 -1.63 0.74 45.86
N ILE A 324 -0.58 0.33 45.15
CA ILE A 324 -0.05 -1.04 45.13
C ILE A 324 0.00 -1.67 46.53
N GLU A 325 0.57 -1.01 47.55
CA GLU A 325 0.67 -1.58 48.90
C GLU A 325 -0.68 -1.94 49.56
N ALA A 326 -1.73 -1.17 49.27
CA ALA A 326 -3.05 -1.36 49.85
C ALA A 326 -3.86 -2.41 49.10
N ASP A 327 -3.74 -2.45 47.77
CA ASP A 327 -4.73 -3.09 46.91
C ASP A 327 -4.29 -4.47 46.39
N LEU A 328 -2.97 -4.71 46.24
CA LEU A 328 -2.41 -5.99 45.75
C LEU A 328 -2.92 -7.24 46.48
N SER A 329 -3.24 -7.11 47.77
CA SER A 329 -3.76 -8.25 48.55
C SER A 329 -5.14 -8.75 48.12
N GLY A 330 -5.86 -7.97 47.30
CA GLY A 330 -7.15 -8.32 46.71
C GLY A 330 -7.09 -8.72 45.23
N ALA A 331 -5.92 -8.69 44.62
CA ALA A 331 -5.71 -8.96 43.20
C ALA A 331 -5.11 -10.35 42.96
N ASP A 332 -5.23 -10.83 41.73
CA ASP A 332 -4.57 -12.05 41.23
C ASP A 332 -3.40 -11.69 40.30
N ALA A 333 -3.47 -10.55 39.61
CA ALA A 333 -2.36 -9.99 38.83
C ALA A 333 -2.24 -8.46 38.98
N VAL A 334 -1.07 -7.93 38.60
CA VAL A 334 -0.83 -6.50 38.41
C VAL A 334 -0.10 -6.23 37.09
N VAL A 335 -0.53 -5.21 36.36
CA VAL A 335 0.10 -4.66 35.16
C VAL A 335 0.82 -3.37 35.54
N ILE A 336 2.08 -3.26 35.16
CA ILE A 336 2.93 -2.09 35.38
C ILE A 336 3.54 -1.70 34.04
N THR A 337 3.03 -0.62 33.44
CA THR A 337 3.62 0.04 32.26
C THR A 337 4.75 0.98 32.69
N SER A 338 5.63 1.38 31.76
CA SER A 338 6.81 2.24 31.97
C SER A 338 6.58 3.34 33.03
N PRO A 339 7.10 3.15 34.26
CA PRO A 339 6.83 4.04 35.37
C PRO A 339 7.87 5.17 35.39
N SER A 340 7.44 6.43 35.25
CA SER A 340 8.35 7.58 35.31
C SER A 340 9.00 7.80 36.70
N ASN A 341 8.44 7.19 37.76
CA ASN A 341 8.98 7.26 39.12
C ASN A 341 9.32 5.86 39.66
N GLY A 342 10.50 5.72 40.27
CA GLY A 342 10.91 4.47 40.90
C GLY A 342 10.09 4.08 42.14
N PHE A 343 10.01 2.78 42.38
CA PHE A 343 9.26 2.17 43.47
C PHE A 343 10.05 2.27 44.79
N THR A 344 9.34 2.38 45.92
CA THR A 344 10.00 2.34 47.23
C THR A 344 10.35 0.91 47.64
N GLU A 345 11.34 0.77 48.53
CA GLU A 345 11.74 -0.54 49.11
C GLU A 345 10.55 -1.31 49.73
N SER A 346 9.51 -0.60 50.20
CA SER A 346 8.30 -1.20 50.77
C SER A 346 7.36 -1.76 49.69
N GLU A 347 7.20 -1.04 48.58
CA GLU A 347 6.43 -1.49 47.41
C GLU A 347 7.12 -2.68 46.73
N LEU A 348 8.44 -2.60 46.52
CA LEU A 348 9.26 -3.71 46.01
C LEU A 348 9.12 -4.98 46.87
N THR A 349 9.22 -4.84 48.20
CA THR A 349 8.97 -5.97 49.13
C THR A 349 7.54 -6.51 49.02
N THR A 350 6.57 -5.64 48.72
CA THR A 350 5.17 -6.03 48.56
C THR A 350 4.95 -6.82 47.28
N LEU A 351 5.54 -6.39 46.15
CA LEU A 351 5.52 -7.10 44.88
C LEU A 351 6.20 -8.47 45.00
N SER A 352 7.39 -8.53 45.60
CA SER A 352 8.09 -9.80 45.88
C SER A 352 7.23 -10.75 46.73
N GLY A 353 6.59 -10.22 47.78
CA GLY A 353 5.69 -10.99 48.63
C GLY A 353 4.40 -11.44 47.93
N PHE A 354 3.94 -10.70 46.92
CA PHE A 354 2.79 -11.03 46.09
C PHE A 354 3.10 -12.19 45.15
N VAL A 355 4.24 -12.14 44.45
CA VAL A 355 4.75 -13.24 43.60
C VAL A 355 5.00 -14.51 44.42
N ASP A 356 5.65 -14.39 45.59
CA ASP A 356 5.81 -15.51 46.55
C ASP A 356 4.45 -16.12 47.00
N GLY A 357 3.38 -15.31 46.96
CA GLY A 357 2.01 -15.68 47.26
C GLY A 357 1.26 -16.36 46.11
N GLY A 358 1.85 -16.40 44.92
CA GLY A 358 1.25 -16.90 43.67
C GLY A 358 0.56 -15.83 42.83
N GLY A 359 0.76 -14.55 43.14
CA GLY A 359 0.30 -13.44 42.30
C GLY A 359 1.17 -13.26 41.05
N ILE A 360 0.60 -12.72 39.99
CA ILE A 360 1.26 -12.55 38.69
C ILE A 360 1.60 -11.09 38.43
N VAL A 361 2.79 -10.81 37.89
CA VAL A 361 3.23 -9.44 37.55
C VAL A 361 3.51 -9.36 36.06
N PHE A 362 2.86 -8.42 35.37
CA PHE A 362 3.12 -8.05 33.99
C PHE A 362 3.86 -6.71 33.96
N LEU A 363 5.04 -6.69 33.36
CA LEU A 363 5.89 -5.52 33.19
C LEU A 363 5.91 -5.16 31.71
N HIS A 364 5.50 -3.93 31.37
CA HIS A 364 5.47 -3.40 30.01
C HIS A 364 6.48 -2.26 29.88
N ASP A 365 7.49 -2.44 29.04
CA ASP A 365 8.58 -1.49 28.84
C ASP A 365 8.51 -0.85 27.46
N GLN A 366 8.43 0.48 27.41
CA GLN A 366 8.47 1.27 26.18
C GLN A 366 9.90 1.43 25.67
N SER A 367 10.09 1.65 24.37
CA SER A 367 11.39 1.96 23.75
C SER A 367 12.01 3.27 24.27
N ASP A 368 13.33 3.38 24.15
CA ASP A 368 14.16 4.52 24.55
C ASP A 368 13.93 5.82 23.74
N PHE A 369 13.03 5.83 22.75
CA PHE A 369 12.72 7.02 21.96
C PHE A 369 12.37 8.23 22.86
N ASN A 370 13.16 9.31 22.76
CA ASN A 370 13.10 10.49 23.63
C ASN A 370 13.28 10.24 25.14
N ASN A 371 13.80 9.07 25.54
CA ASN A 371 14.04 8.63 26.91
C ASN A 371 12.74 8.59 27.75
N PHE A 372 11.71 7.93 27.22
CA PHE A 372 10.41 7.73 27.87
C PHE A 372 10.21 6.33 28.50
N ASP A 373 10.99 5.35 28.05
CA ASP A 373 11.12 3.97 28.52
C ASP A 373 11.15 3.80 30.04
N ALA A 374 11.91 4.65 30.73
CA ALA A 374 12.22 4.53 32.15
C ALA A 374 12.69 3.12 32.57
N THR A 375 13.46 2.45 31.70
CA THR A 375 13.95 1.06 31.79
C THR A 375 14.55 0.72 33.16
N ASP A 376 15.30 1.67 33.74
CA ASP A 376 15.93 1.53 35.06
C ASP A 376 14.92 1.19 36.19
N ASN A 377 13.73 1.78 36.16
CA ASN A 377 12.72 1.57 37.20
C ASN A 377 12.10 0.17 37.08
N LEU A 378 11.83 -0.31 35.86
CA LEU A 378 11.33 -1.67 35.61
C LEU A 378 12.40 -2.72 35.95
N ASN A 379 13.66 -2.45 35.62
CA ASN A 379 14.78 -3.33 35.96
C ASN A 379 15.07 -3.42 37.48
N GLU A 380 14.71 -2.39 38.27
CA GLU A 380 14.72 -2.48 39.74
C GLU A 380 13.67 -3.48 40.25
N ILE A 381 12.47 -3.48 39.65
CA ILE A 381 11.41 -4.45 39.96
C ILE A 381 11.85 -5.87 39.55
N ALA A 382 12.31 -6.06 38.31
CA ALA A 382 12.79 -7.35 37.81
C ALA A 382 13.91 -7.93 38.70
N THR A 383 14.79 -7.06 39.21
CA THR A 383 15.85 -7.48 40.15
C THR A 383 15.33 -7.90 41.51
N GLU A 384 14.33 -7.22 42.08
CA GLU A 384 13.72 -7.62 43.36
C GLU A 384 12.94 -8.94 43.21
N LEU A 385 12.30 -9.15 42.06
CA LEU A 385 11.54 -10.37 41.76
C LEU A 385 12.43 -11.57 41.40
N ASP A 386 13.74 -11.37 41.24
CA ASP A 386 14.75 -12.40 40.91
C ASP A 386 14.45 -13.14 39.60
N VAL A 387 14.01 -12.40 38.57
CA VAL A 387 13.71 -12.96 37.22
C VAL A 387 14.94 -12.99 36.33
N ASP A 388 14.94 -13.91 35.35
CA ASP A 388 16.05 -14.19 34.45
C ASP A 388 16.18 -13.23 33.25
N PHE A 389 15.24 -12.29 33.07
CA PHE A 389 15.27 -11.26 32.01
C PHE A 389 15.38 -9.82 32.54
N ARG A 390 15.82 -8.89 31.69
CA ARG A 390 15.88 -7.44 31.92
C ARG A 390 15.35 -6.72 30.68
N PHE A 391 14.94 -5.48 30.82
CA PHE A 391 14.61 -4.60 29.71
C PHE A 391 15.86 -3.88 29.21
N ASN A 392 16.00 -3.77 27.89
CA ASN A 392 17.07 -3.04 27.24
C ASN A 392 16.66 -1.58 27.04
N ASP A 393 17.61 -0.67 27.12
CA ASP A 393 17.37 0.76 26.87
C ASP A 393 17.61 1.02 25.38
N ASP A 394 16.68 0.55 24.53
CA ASP A 394 16.79 0.60 23.07
C ASP A 394 15.43 0.72 22.37
N GLN A 395 15.46 0.90 21.04
CA GLN A 395 14.30 0.75 20.16
C GLN A 395 14.56 -0.34 19.12
N VAL A 396 13.61 -1.25 18.93
CA VAL A 396 13.66 -2.23 17.83
C VAL A 396 13.06 -1.61 16.57
N LEU A 397 13.82 -1.62 15.48
CA LEU A 397 13.42 -1.11 14.17
C LEU A 397 13.46 -2.22 13.11
N ASP A 398 12.51 -2.26 12.18
CA ASP A 398 12.51 -3.15 11.02
C ASP A 398 11.99 -2.43 9.78
N ASP A 399 12.81 -2.26 8.74
CA ASP A 399 12.42 -1.58 7.48
C ASP A 399 11.57 -2.46 6.54
N GLN A 400 11.42 -3.75 6.83
CA GLN A 400 10.74 -4.72 5.95
C GLN A 400 9.45 -5.27 6.56
N ASN A 401 9.48 -5.69 7.83
CA ASN A 401 8.33 -6.28 8.50
C ASN A 401 7.75 -5.26 9.49
N ASN A 402 6.99 -4.29 8.99
CA ASN A 402 6.40 -3.22 9.80
C ASN A 402 5.03 -2.80 9.24
N THR A 403 4.32 -1.93 9.96
CA THR A 403 2.97 -1.42 9.57
C THR A 403 3.03 -0.21 8.61
N GLY A 404 4.17 0.04 7.97
CA GLY A 404 4.45 1.24 7.17
C GLY A 404 5.47 2.19 7.82
N ALA A 405 5.78 1.99 9.10
CA ALA A 405 6.77 2.76 9.85
C ALA A 405 7.81 1.83 10.50
N PRO A 406 9.13 2.00 10.28
CA PRO A 406 10.14 1.06 10.78
C PRO A 406 10.16 0.84 12.30
N PHE A 407 9.66 1.81 13.08
CA PHE A 407 9.56 1.74 14.54
C PHE A 407 8.31 1.02 15.07
N VAL A 408 7.47 0.51 14.16
CA VAL A 408 6.32 -0.35 14.46
C VAL A 408 6.51 -1.71 13.77
N PRO A 409 7.54 -2.49 14.15
CA PRO A 409 7.76 -3.81 13.59
C PRO A 409 6.57 -4.74 13.81
N THR A 410 6.46 -5.74 12.95
CA THR A 410 5.49 -6.84 13.07
C THR A 410 6.24 -8.16 13.06
N THR A 411 5.73 -9.17 13.75
CA THR A 411 6.39 -10.48 13.79
C THR A 411 5.42 -11.64 13.95
N ALA A 412 5.71 -12.76 13.28
CA ALA A 412 5.09 -14.06 13.50
C ALA A 412 6.10 -15.09 14.04
N ASN A 413 7.27 -14.64 14.50
CA ASN A 413 8.33 -15.49 15.05
C ASN A 413 8.01 -15.92 16.49
N PHE A 414 7.06 -16.85 16.55
CA PHE A 414 6.50 -17.42 17.76
C PHE A 414 7.18 -18.73 18.14
N ASN A 415 7.59 -18.83 19.40
CA ASN A 415 8.12 -20.05 19.99
C ASN A 415 6.99 -21.02 20.40
N THR A 416 6.30 -21.54 19.39
CA THR A 416 5.19 -22.49 19.55
C THR A 416 5.64 -23.85 20.13
N GLU A 417 6.93 -24.18 20.08
CA GLU A 417 7.46 -25.42 20.69
C GLU A 417 7.45 -25.34 22.22
N ALA A 418 7.83 -24.18 22.79
CA ALA A 418 7.84 -23.98 24.24
C ALA A 418 6.51 -23.43 24.78
N PHE A 419 5.77 -22.65 23.98
CA PHE A 419 4.56 -21.93 24.39
C PHE A 419 3.36 -22.16 23.44
N PRO A 420 2.93 -23.41 23.19
CA PRO A 420 1.90 -23.71 22.19
C PRO A 420 0.54 -23.06 22.45
N GLU A 421 0.18 -22.85 23.72
CA GLU A 421 -1.12 -22.31 24.15
C GLU A 421 -1.18 -20.77 24.13
N LEU A 422 -0.08 -20.07 23.88
CA LEU A 422 -0.07 -18.60 23.89
C LEU A 422 -0.53 -17.97 22.57
N PHE A 423 -0.51 -18.74 21.49
CA PHE A 423 -0.75 -18.26 20.14
C PHE A 423 -2.07 -18.74 19.56
N VAL A 424 -2.98 -19.26 20.40
CA VAL A 424 -4.29 -19.72 19.96
C VAL A 424 -5.11 -18.52 19.49
N ASP A 425 -5.65 -18.58 18.29
CA ASP A 425 -6.53 -17.54 17.78
C ASP A 425 -7.97 -17.70 18.29
N ARG A 426 -8.64 -16.59 18.61
CA ARG A 426 -10.05 -16.54 19.05
C ARG A 426 -10.69 -15.26 18.52
N ASP A 427 -12.03 -15.19 18.58
CA ASP A 427 -12.77 -13.97 18.26
C ASP A 427 -12.38 -12.85 19.26
N GLY A 428 -11.50 -11.94 18.81
CA GLY A 428 -10.89 -10.88 19.60
C GLY A 428 -11.52 -9.49 19.41
N LEU A 429 -10.70 -8.44 19.48
CA LEU A 429 -11.11 -7.04 19.31
C LEU A 429 -11.14 -6.61 17.82
N GLY A 430 -10.65 -7.45 16.91
CA GLY A 430 -10.73 -7.23 15.48
C GLY A 430 -12.17 -7.08 14.97
N VAL A 431 -12.42 -6.04 14.18
CA VAL A 431 -13.66 -5.92 13.40
C VAL A 431 -13.42 -6.54 12.04
N GLU A 432 -14.07 -7.67 11.75
CA GLU A 432 -14.06 -8.23 10.40
C GLU A 432 -14.92 -7.35 9.49
N LEU A 433 -14.24 -6.62 8.61
CA LEU A 433 -14.86 -5.74 7.63
C LEU A 433 -15.03 -6.47 6.29
N ASP A 434 -16.21 -6.33 5.69
CA ASP A 434 -16.57 -6.81 4.37
C ASP A 434 -16.74 -5.60 3.44
N LEU A 435 -16.05 -5.62 2.31
CA LEU A 435 -16.11 -4.58 1.28
C LEU A 435 -17.53 -4.27 0.79
N SER A 436 -18.42 -5.26 0.86
CA SER A 436 -19.80 -5.13 0.38
C SER A 436 -20.78 -4.62 1.45
N GLU A 437 -20.33 -4.46 2.68
CA GLU A 437 -21.13 -3.99 3.81
C GLU A 437 -20.84 -2.51 4.15
N THR A 438 -21.70 -1.95 5.00
CA THR A 438 -21.59 -0.57 5.48
C THR A 438 -21.63 -0.57 7.00
N TYR A 439 -20.88 0.33 7.63
CA TYR A 439 -20.68 0.35 9.08
C TYR A 439 -21.06 1.71 9.65
N GLU A 440 -21.87 1.75 10.71
CA GLU A 440 -22.06 2.99 11.48
C GLU A 440 -20.86 3.17 12.42
N VAL A 441 -20.18 4.31 12.31
CA VAL A 441 -18.97 4.63 13.08
C VAL A 441 -19.06 6.08 13.60
N ASP A 442 -18.48 6.36 14.76
CA ASP A 442 -18.39 7.71 15.31
C ASP A 442 -17.03 8.32 14.97
N VAL A 443 -17.00 9.50 14.35
CA VAL A 443 -15.74 10.23 14.08
C VAL A 443 -15.25 10.87 15.37
N THR A 444 -14.09 10.44 15.87
CA THR A 444 -13.52 10.90 17.14
C THR A 444 -12.50 12.01 16.98
N ASP A 445 -11.69 11.97 15.92
CA ASP A 445 -10.72 13.00 15.60
C ASP A 445 -10.59 13.22 14.09
N VAL A 446 -10.11 14.40 13.69
CA VAL A 446 -9.88 14.80 12.30
C VAL A 446 -8.45 15.27 12.19
N ALA A 447 -7.62 14.49 11.51
CA ALA A 447 -6.20 14.79 11.35
C ALA A 447 -5.98 15.95 10.36
N ASP A 448 -6.65 15.88 9.21
CA ASP A 448 -6.62 16.87 8.13
C ASP A 448 -7.90 16.78 7.26
N GLY A 449 -7.86 17.30 6.04
CA GLY A 449 -9.01 17.37 5.15
C GLY A 449 -9.48 16.02 4.58
N ASP A 450 -8.63 14.99 4.61
CA ASP A 450 -8.85 13.68 4.00
C ASP A 450 -8.57 12.49 4.93
N THR A 451 -8.22 12.72 6.19
CA THR A 451 -7.92 11.66 7.17
C THR A 451 -8.65 11.89 8.50
N VAL A 452 -9.35 10.86 8.97
CA VAL A 452 -10.10 10.88 10.25
C VAL A 452 -9.91 9.62 11.07
N ASP A 453 -10.02 9.74 12.39
CA ASP A 453 -10.11 8.60 13.30
C ASP A 453 -11.57 8.33 13.66
N ILE A 454 -11.92 7.05 13.68
CA ILE A 454 -13.27 6.56 13.94
C ILE A 454 -13.28 5.56 15.08
N VAL A 455 -14.44 5.38 15.71
CA VAL A 455 -14.70 4.28 16.64
C VAL A 455 -15.94 3.49 16.21
N PHE A 456 -15.80 2.16 16.18
CA PHE A 456 -16.88 1.21 15.90
C PHE A 456 -17.78 0.99 17.13
N GLU A 457 -18.97 0.41 16.95
CA GLU A 457 -19.91 0.14 18.07
C GLU A 457 -19.30 -0.72 19.19
N ASN A 458 -18.33 -1.59 18.86
CA ASN A 458 -17.62 -2.44 19.81
C ASN A 458 -16.48 -1.73 20.56
N GLY A 459 -16.20 -0.45 20.25
CA GLY A 459 -15.15 0.35 20.88
C GLY A 459 -13.79 0.31 20.16
N THR A 460 -13.64 -0.49 19.10
CA THR A 460 -12.41 -0.51 18.29
C THR A 460 -12.22 0.82 17.57
N VAL A 461 -11.02 1.37 17.62
CA VAL A 461 -10.63 2.61 16.93
C VAL A 461 -9.88 2.27 15.65
N ASP A 462 -10.06 3.08 14.61
CA ASP A 462 -9.34 2.93 13.34
C ASP A 462 -9.20 4.27 12.63
N THR A 463 -8.26 4.37 11.70
CA THR A 463 -8.03 5.57 10.89
C THR A 463 -8.52 5.34 9.47
N VAL A 464 -9.33 6.26 8.97
CA VAL A 464 -9.87 6.26 7.59
C VAL A 464 -9.14 7.32 6.77
N ARG A 465 -8.49 6.89 5.67
CA ARG A 465 -8.17 7.74 4.52
C ARG A 465 -9.42 7.83 3.67
N ILE A 466 -9.93 9.04 3.53
CA ILE A 466 -11.12 9.35 2.75
C ILE A 466 -10.73 9.19 1.28
N VAL A 467 -11.26 8.14 0.66
CA VAL A 467 -10.76 7.65 -0.64
C VAL A 467 -11.19 8.56 -1.80
N GLY A 468 -10.32 8.75 -2.79
CA GLY A 468 -10.55 9.55 -3.98
C GLY A 468 -10.33 11.05 -3.85
N ILE A 469 -9.85 11.52 -2.69
CA ILE A 469 -9.52 12.92 -2.46
C ILE A 469 -8.11 13.07 -1.89
N ASP A 470 -7.50 14.20 -2.21
CA ASP A 470 -6.26 14.65 -1.61
C ASP A 470 -6.38 16.13 -1.24
N THR A 471 -6.12 16.43 0.02
CA THR A 471 -6.18 17.80 0.54
C THR A 471 -4.78 18.34 0.77
N PRO A 472 -4.55 19.66 0.61
CA PRO A 472 -3.22 20.20 0.80
C PRO A 472 -2.68 19.95 2.20
N GLU A 473 -1.41 19.60 2.25
CA GLU A 473 -0.69 19.23 3.45
C GLU A 473 -0.72 20.33 4.52
N THR A 474 -0.80 20.01 5.83
CA THR A 474 -0.87 21.01 6.92
C THR A 474 0.36 21.07 7.85
N GLY A 475 0.49 22.10 8.68
CA GLY A 475 1.60 22.21 9.65
C GLY A 475 3.00 22.37 9.04
N ASP A 476 3.95 21.52 9.43
CA ASP A 476 5.35 21.53 8.95
C ASP A 476 5.60 20.45 7.86
N THR A 477 4.58 19.72 7.42
CA THR A 477 4.71 18.71 6.35
C THR A 477 5.05 19.36 5.01
N THR A 478 5.83 18.67 4.18
CA THR A 478 6.26 19.21 2.88
C THR A 478 5.24 18.83 1.83
N GLU A 479 4.80 19.82 1.06
CA GLU A 479 3.86 19.62 -0.04
C GLU A 479 4.56 19.21 -1.34
N ARG A 480 3.88 18.38 -2.14
CA ARG A 480 4.29 18.02 -3.50
C ARG A 480 3.57 18.90 -4.52
N LEU A 481 4.16 20.05 -4.80
CA LEU A 481 3.57 21.04 -5.72
C LEU A 481 3.35 20.51 -7.15
N GLN A 482 4.02 19.41 -7.52
CA GLN A 482 3.84 18.80 -8.83
C GLN A 482 2.43 18.23 -9.04
N GLU A 483 1.75 17.83 -7.96
CA GLU A 483 0.40 17.26 -7.98
C GLU A 483 -0.70 18.34 -8.03
N TYR A 484 -0.33 19.61 -7.82
CA TYR A 484 -1.27 20.74 -7.78
C TYR A 484 -1.18 21.61 -9.04
N GLU A 485 -2.19 21.48 -9.89
CA GLU A 485 -2.29 22.23 -11.14
C GLU A 485 -2.35 23.75 -10.95
N GLY A 486 -1.60 24.48 -11.76
CA GLY A 486 -1.47 25.93 -11.73
C GLY A 486 -0.92 26.54 -10.43
N ILE A 487 -0.40 25.77 -9.47
CA ILE A 487 0.02 26.27 -8.14
C ILE A 487 1.50 26.02 -7.86
N ASP A 488 2.31 27.08 -7.90
CA ASP A 488 3.73 27.04 -7.50
C ASP A 488 4.00 27.72 -6.14
N ASP A 489 2.98 28.30 -5.49
CA ASP A 489 3.10 29.00 -4.19
C ASP A 489 2.77 28.05 -3.02
N GLY A 490 3.74 27.22 -2.64
CA GLY A 490 3.57 26.27 -1.54
C GLY A 490 3.10 26.88 -0.21
N PRO A 491 3.61 28.03 0.24
CA PRO A 491 3.06 28.71 1.43
C PRO A 491 1.58 29.13 1.30
N ALA A 492 1.12 29.50 0.10
CA ALA A 492 -0.30 29.78 -0.11
C ALA A 492 -1.13 28.49 -0.07
N LEU A 493 -0.66 27.43 -0.75
CA LEU A 493 -1.31 26.12 -0.76
C LEU A 493 -1.44 25.53 0.65
N LYS A 494 -0.41 25.68 1.50
CA LYS A 494 -0.44 25.32 2.92
C LYS A 494 -1.58 26.02 3.69
N SER A 495 -1.87 27.27 3.35
CA SER A 495 -2.96 28.02 3.96
C SER A 495 -4.32 27.48 3.53
N GLU A 496 -4.43 26.98 2.30
CA GLU A 496 -5.65 26.30 1.84
C GLU A 496 -5.80 24.93 2.52
N GLY A 497 -4.70 24.21 2.80
CA GLY A 497 -4.72 22.98 3.61
C GLY A 497 -5.28 23.18 5.02
N ASP A 498 -4.91 24.29 5.68
CA ASP A 498 -5.51 24.69 6.96
C ASP A 498 -7.03 24.92 6.82
N ASP A 499 -7.49 25.48 5.70
CA ASP A 499 -8.92 25.73 5.42
C ASP A 499 -9.67 24.42 5.10
N ALA A 500 -9.08 23.50 4.32
CA ALA A 500 -9.60 22.16 4.07
C ALA A 500 -9.75 21.33 5.37
N THR A 501 -8.77 21.40 6.26
CA THR A 501 -8.85 20.75 7.59
C THR A 501 -9.97 21.35 8.43
N ASN A 502 -10.13 22.68 8.41
CA ASN A 502 -11.24 23.33 9.10
C ASN A 502 -12.59 22.90 8.50
N TYR A 503 -12.67 22.69 7.19
CA TYR A 503 -13.87 22.17 6.52
C TYR A 503 -14.22 20.77 7.05
N ALA A 504 -13.26 19.84 7.04
CA ALA A 504 -13.41 18.49 7.59
C ALA A 504 -13.87 18.49 9.06
N VAL A 505 -13.21 19.27 9.92
CA VAL A 505 -13.59 19.41 11.34
C VAL A 505 -15.03 19.90 11.51
N ASN A 506 -15.50 20.81 10.65
CA ASN A 506 -16.86 21.33 10.75
C ASN A 506 -17.94 20.33 10.33
N GLU A 507 -17.63 19.47 9.35
CA GLU A 507 -18.60 18.52 8.78
C GLU A 507 -18.54 17.14 9.44
N LEU A 508 -17.37 16.69 9.92
CA LEU A 508 -17.16 15.32 10.41
C LEU A 508 -16.99 15.21 11.93
N ALA A 509 -16.34 16.17 12.59
CA ALA A 509 -15.89 15.97 13.98
C ALA A 509 -17.06 15.74 14.96
N GLY A 510 -17.08 14.56 15.58
CA GLY A 510 -18.12 14.14 16.54
C GLY A 510 -19.46 13.75 15.90
N GLU A 511 -19.52 13.61 14.58
CA GLU A 511 -20.67 13.04 13.87
C GLU A 511 -20.58 11.51 13.81
N THR A 512 -21.75 10.87 13.77
CA THR A 512 -21.89 9.43 13.46
C THR A 512 -22.10 9.30 11.96
N VAL A 513 -21.19 8.64 11.26
CA VAL A 513 -21.23 8.49 9.80
C VAL A 513 -21.42 7.03 9.40
N THR A 514 -21.87 6.80 8.16
CA THR A 514 -21.86 5.47 7.56
C THR A 514 -20.60 5.33 6.70
N LEU A 515 -19.70 4.45 7.14
CA LEU A 515 -18.50 4.04 6.42
C LEU A 515 -18.86 2.96 5.38
N SER A 516 -18.34 3.12 4.17
CA SER A 516 -18.43 2.12 3.08
C SER A 516 -17.14 2.13 2.26
N PHE A 517 -16.96 1.10 1.42
CA PHE A 517 -15.70 0.84 0.71
C PHE A 517 -15.90 0.75 -0.81
N ASP A 518 -14.82 0.96 -1.56
CA ASP A 518 -14.76 0.67 -2.99
C ASP A 518 -14.16 -0.73 -3.24
N GLU A 519 -14.83 -1.56 -4.03
CA GLU A 519 -14.34 -2.91 -4.35
C GLU A 519 -13.02 -2.89 -5.15
N GLY A 520 -12.74 -1.81 -5.89
CA GLY A 520 -11.54 -1.63 -6.72
C GLY A 520 -10.31 -1.16 -5.94
N GLU A 521 -10.48 -0.42 -4.86
CA GLU A 521 -9.39 0.08 -3.98
C GLU A 521 -9.03 -0.89 -2.86
N GLY A 522 -9.98 -1.75 -2.44
CA GLY A 522 -9.79 -2.66 -1.30
C GLY A 522 -10.07 -1.97 0.04
N LEU A 523 -9.83 -2.71 1.14
CA LEU A 523 -10.22 -2.23 2.49
C LEU A 523 -9.24 -1.22 3.06
N ARG A 524 -7.94 -1.42 2.81
CA ARG A 524 -6.86 -0.65 3.43
C ARG A 524 -5.79 -0.29 2.41
N GLY A 525 -5.21 0.90 2.58
CA GLY A 525 -4.07 1.36 1.81
C GLY A 525 -2.74 0.86 2.37
N ASN A 526 -1.64 1.25 1.73
CA ASN A 526 -0.27 0.82 2.07
C ASN A 526 0.22 1.22 3.48
N PHE A 527 -0.48 2.16 4.13
CA PHE A 527 -0.19 2.62 5.49
C PHE A 527 -1.11 2.00 6.55
N GLY A 528 -1.83 0.93 6.20
CA GLY A 528 -2.76 0.24 7.12
C GLY A 528 -4.05 1.00 7.41
N ARG A 529 -4.24 2.23 6.92
CA ARG A 529 -5.49 3.01 7.05
C ARG A 529 -6.63 2.40 6.22
N LEU A 530 -7.86 2.45 6.73
CA LEU A 530 -9.07 2.11 5.96
C LEU A 530 -9.26 3.07 4.78
N LEU A 531 -9.69 2.57 3.62
CA LEU A 531 -10.02 3.38 2.43
C LEU A 531 -11.53 3.55 2.33
N GLY A 532 -12.05 4.68 2.79
CA GLY A 532 -13.48 4.83 3.08
C GLY A 532 -14.19 5.97 2.38
N PHE A 533 -15.47 5.74 2.06
CA PHE A 533 -16.45 6.82 1.87
C PHE A 533 -17.21 7.06 3.16
N LEU A 534 -17.43 8.34 3.47
CA LEU A 534 -18.15 8.75 4.68
C LEU A 534 -19.48 9.39 4.31
N GLU A 535 -20.59 8.66 4.47
CA GLU A 535 -21.94 9.20 4.31
C GLU A 535 -22.41 9.84 5.63
N LEU A 536 -22.75 11.13 5.57
CA LEU A 536 -23.25 11.94 6.69
C LEU A 536 -24.71 11.59 7.05
N PRO A 537 -25.19 11.91 8.27
CA PRO A 537 -26.55 11.61 8.71
C PRO A 537 -27.70 12.13 7.85
N ASP A 538 -27.46 13.13 7.00
CA ASP A 538 -28.45 13.68 6.07
C ASP A 538 -28.46 13.00 4.68
N GLY A 539 -27.57 12.02 4.48
CA GLY A 539 -27.45 11.16 3.31
C GLY A 539 -26.56 11.72 2.21
N THR A 540 -25.77 12.75 2.48
CA THR A 540 -24.71 13.22 1.56
C THR A 540 -23.37 12.56 1.87
N VAL A 541 -22.51 12.41 0.87
CA VAL A 541 -21.16 11.83 1.03
C VAL A 541 -20.14 12.94 1.17
N TYR A 542 -19.31 12.89 2.22
CA TYR A 542 -18.31 13.92 2.50
C TYR A 542 -17.27 14.04 1.37
N ASN A 543 -16.83 12.92 0.79
CA ASN A 543 -15.90 12.87 -0.34
C ASN A 543 -16.38 13.76 -1.51
N GLU A 544 -17.67 13.70 -1.87
CA GLU A 544 -18.25 14.56 -2.91
C GLU A 544 -18.28 16.03 -2.46
N GLN A 545 -18.69 16.30 -1.20
CA GLN A 545 -18.85 17.66 -0.71
C GLN A 545 -17.54 18.46 -0.64
N VAL A 546 -16.45 17.81 -0.23
CA VAL A 546 -15.15 18.49 -0.08
C VAL A 546 -14.56 18.86 -1.45
N ILE A 547 -14.78 18.03 -2.48
CA ILE A 547 -14.44 18.35 -3.87
C ILE A 547 -15.32 19.49 -4.39
N GLU A 548 -16.65 19.42 -4.19
CA GLU A 548 -17.58 20.48 -4.59
C GLU A 548 -17.24 21.84 -3.96
N ALA A 549 -16.69 21.84 -2.75
CA ALA A 549 -16.23 23.03 -2.05
C ALA A 549 -14.87 23.56 -2.57
N GLY A 550 -14.16 22.78 -3.38
CA GLY A 550 -12.82 23.09 -3.87
C GLY A 550 -11.73 22.95 -2.80
N GLU A 551 -11.99 22.21 -1.73
CA GLU A 551 -11.04 22.03 -0.62
C GLU A 551 -10.09 20.83 -0.85
N ALA A 552 -10.36 20.00 -1.87
CA ALA A 552 -9.55 18.85 -2.27
C ALA A 552 -9.38 18.77 -3.79
N ARG A 553 -8.26 18.21 -4.25
CA ARG A 553 -8.10 17.67 -5.60
C ARG A 553 -8.59 16.22 -5.64
N VAL A 554 -8.91 15.73 -6.84
CA VAL A 554 -9.11 14.29 -7.06
C VAL A 554 -7.76 13.71 -7.43
N TYR A 555 -7.31 12.68 -6.71
CA TYR A 555 -6.14 11.92 -7.14
C TYR A 555 -6.59 10.84 -8.12
N ASP A 556 -5.77 10.58 -9.13
CA ASP A 556 -6.12 9.60 -10.15
C ASP A 556 -5.86 8.17 -9.64
N SER A 557 -6.87 7.31 -9.65
CA SER A 557 -6.74 5.90 -9.26
C SER A 557 -7.70 4.98 -10.00
N GLY A 558 -7.75 3.70 -9.62
CA GLY A 558 -8.73 2.74 -10.15
C GLY A 558 -10.15 2.88 -9.56
N LEU A 559 -10.39 3.93 -8.77
CA LEU A 559 -11.62 4.19 -8.02
C LEU A 559 -12.86 4.25 -8.94
N SER A 560 -13.94 3.57 -8.56
CA SER A 560 -15.14 3.53 -9.41
C SER A 560 -15.89 4.86 -9.52
N GLN A 561 -15.70 5.78 -8.57
CA GLN A 561 -16.24 7.13 -8.53
C GLN A 561 -15.31 8.18 -9.13
N HIS A 562 -14.10 7.80 -9.54
CA HIS A 562 -13.06 8.71 -10.03
C HIS A 562 -13.62 9.74 -11.03
N ASP A 563 -14.21 9.26 -12.11
CA ASP A 563 -14.68 10.12 -13.19
C ASP A 563 -15.83 11.05 -12.75
N ALA A 564 -16.63 10.64 -11.75
CA ALA A 564 -17.67 11.48 -11.15
C ALA A 564 -17.07 12.58 -10.27
N TYR A 565 -16.02 12.26 -9.53
CA TYR A 565 -15.28 13.21 -8.70
C TYR A 565 -14.53 14.22 -9.56
N TRP A 566 -13.93 13.76 -10.66
CA TRP A 566 -13.32 14.62 -11.66
C TRP A 566 -14.30 15.69 -12.17
N ASP A 567 -15.54 15.31 -12.52
CA ASP A 567 -16.57 16.28 -12.94
C ASP A 567 -16.86 17.35 -11.86
N LEU A 568 -16.88 16.97 -10.57
CA LEU A 568 -17.08 17.89 -9.45
C LEU A 568 -15.89 18.85 -9.30
N GLU A 569 -14.68 18.33 -9.44
CA GLU A 569 -13.45 19.12 -9.38
C GLU A 569 -13.40 20.14 -10.53
N GLN A 570 -13.76 19.74 -11.75
CA GLN A 570 -13.80 20.65 -12.89
C GLN A 570 -14.85 21.77 -12.70
N ASP A 571 -15.97 21.49 -12.05
CA ASP A 571 -16.96 22.50 -11.65
C ASP A 571 -16.42 23.47 -10.57
N ALA A 572 -15.63 22.96 -9.60
CA ALA A 572 -14.98 23.75 -8.56
C ALA A 572 -13.87 24.65 -9.16
N ARG A 573 -13.01 24.09 -10.00
CA ARG A 573 -11.97 24.79 -10.79
C ARG A 573 -12.57 25.91 -11.63
N ALA A 574 -13.64 25.61 -12.39
CA ALA A 574 -14.31 26.60 -13.22
C ALA A 574 -14.95 27.74 -12.40
N SER A 575 -15.30 27.48 -11.15
CA SER A 575 -15.86 28.47 -10.21
C SER A 575 -14.79 29.23 -9.43
N GLY A 576 -13.56 28.69 -9.36
CA GLY A 576 -12.46 29.23 -8.56
C GLY A 576 -12.81 29.19 -7.07
N GLU A 577 -13.28 28.04 -6.58
CA GLU A 577 -13.59 27.80 -5.16
C GLU A 577 -12.39 27.12 -4.48
N GLY A 578 -12.18 27.39 -3.18
CA GLY A 578 -11.12 26.78 -2.36
C GLY A 578 -9.72 26.89 -2.97
N ILE A 579 -9.00 25.77 -3.06
CA ILE A 579 -7.63 25.68 -3.59
C ILE A 579 -7.50 26.26 -4.99
N TRP A 580 -8.57 26.25 -5.78
CA TRP A 580 -8.60 26.76 -7.15
C TRP A 580 -8.63 28.30 -7.21
N GLU A 581 -8.78 29.01 -6.10
CA GLU A 581 -8.63 30.49 -6.04
C GLU A 581 -7.19 30.93 -6.34
N ILE A 582 -6.21 30.08 -6.04
CA ILE A 582 -4.78 30.38 -6.19
C ILE A 582 -4.12 29.69 -7.40
N ALA A 583 -4.87 28.87 -8.14
CA ALA A 583 -4.42 28.19 -9.35
C ALA A 583 -4.46 29.10 -10.60
N ASP A 584 -3.41 29.05 -11.43
CA ASP A 584 -3.36 29.67 -12.76
C ASP A 584 -2.47 28.87 -13.72
N GLN A 585 -3.00 27.80 -14.33
CA GLN A 585 -2.24 26.95 -15.28
C GLN A 585 -1.65 27.76 -16.45
N ALA A 586 -2.37 28.80 -16.91
CA ALA A 586 -1.91 29.65 -18.01
C ALA A 586 -0.75 30.57 -17.63
N ALA A 587 -0.45 30.71 -16.35
CA ALA A 587 0.70 31.44 -15.83
C ALA A 587 1.88 30.54 -15.47
N THR A 588 1.75 29.21 -15.64
CA THR A 588 2.84 28.26 -15.43
C THR A 588 3.99 28.53 -16.41
N ASP A 589 5.20 28.67 -15.87
CA ASP A 589 6.39 28.90 -16.70
C ASP A 589 6.74 27.66 -17.55
N GLU A 590 7.16 27.90 -18.79
CA GLU A 590 7.71 26.85 -19.66
C GLU A 590 8.96 26.22 -19.02
N ARG A 591 9.06 24.90 -19.09
CA ARG A 591 10.13 24.12 -18.46
C ARG A 591 10.38 22.84 -19.20
N ARG A 592 11.65 22.39 -19.19
CA ARG A 592 12.09 21.12 -19.78
C ARG A 592 11.76 20.94 -21.28
N ASP A 593 11.62 22.05 -22.02
CA ASP A 593 11.38 22.03 -23.47
C ASP A 593 12.68 22.17 -24.29
N ASP A 594 13.75 21.51 -23.85
CA ASP A 594 15.03 21.51 -24.56
C ASP A 594 15.01 20.53 -25.77
N PRO A 595 15.88 20.72 -26.78
CA PRO A 595 16.06 19.74 -27.85
C PRO A 595 16.37 18.33 -27.32
N VAL A 596 15.88 17.30 -28.02
CA VAL A 596 16.02 15.91 -27.60
C VAL A 596 17.37 15.35 -28.07
N ASP A 597 18.34 15.28 -27.16
CA ASP A 597 19.68 14.75 -27.44
C ASP A 597 19.82 13.25 -27.10
N GLU A 598 19.12 12.77 -26.08
CA GLU A 598 19.11 11.37 -25.61
C GLU A 598 17.75 11.02 -25.03
N LEU A 599 17.36 9.75 -25.16
CA LEU A 599 16.16 9.18 -24.55
C LEU A 599 16.54 7.97 -23.69
N PHE A 600 15.74 7.68 -22.67
CA PHE A 600 15.77 6.41 -21.94
C PHE A 600 14.43 5.71 -22.14
N PHE A 601 14.37 4.40 -21.92
CA PHE A 601 13.15 3.61 -22.01
C PHE A 601 13.08 2.62 -20.83
N PRO A 602 12.12 2.73 -19.91
CA PRO A 602 11.92 1.75 -18.84
C PRO A 602 11.36 0.44 -19.37
N GLU A 603 12.00 -0.67 -19.01
CA GLU A 603 11.61 -2.05 -19.31
C GLU A 603 10.96 -2.23 -20.70
N PRO A 604 11.63 -1.81 -21.79
CA PRO A 604 10.99 -1.65 -23.08
C PRO A 604 10.69 -2.97 -23.76
N VAL A 605 9.56 -3.04 -24.48
CA VAL A 605 9.40 -4.00 -25.57
C VAL A 605 9.79 -3.39 -26.91
N ALA A 606 10.29 -4.23 -27.81
CA ALA A 606 10.47 -3.81 -29.20
C ALA A 606 9.10 -3.55 -29.84
N VAL A 607 9.06 -2.54 -30.70
CA VAL A 607 7.86 -2.15 -31.46
C VAL A 607 8.11 -2.24 -32.96
N SER A 608 7.07 -2.23 -33.76
CA SER A 608 7.20 -2.10 -35.22
C SER A 608 6.05 -1.33 -35.83
N GLY A 609 6.26 -0.73 -36.98
CA GLY A 609 5.21 0.03 -37.67
C GLY A 609 5.63 0.53 -39.06
N PRO A 610 4.80 1.36 -39.71
CA PRO A 610 5.11 1.91 -41.02
C PRO A 610 6.29 2.91 -40.97
N GLU A 611 6.45 3.59 -39.83
CA GLU A 611 7.52 4.56 -39.56
C GLU A 611 8.11 4.31 -38.17
N GLU A 612 9.45 4.23 -38.06
CA GLU A 612 10.17 3.81 -36.83
C GLU A 612 11.28 4.83 -36.51
N PRO A 613 10.98 5.95 -35.82
CA PRO A 613 11.90 7.07 -35.66
C PRO A 613 13.04 6.84 -34.65
N VAL A 614 12.85 5.94 -33.68
CA VAL A 614 13.80 5.67 -32.59
C VAL A 614 14.05 4.18 -32.48
N ALA A 615 15.32 3.80 -32.38
CA ALA A 615 15.75 2.43 -32.13
C ALA A 615 16.73 2.39 -30.95
N SER A 616 16.91 1.23 -30.34
CA SER A 616 18.00 0.95 -29.41
C SER A 616 19.36 1.10 -30.10
N GLU A 617 20.44 1.15 -29.31
CA GLU A 617 21.80 1.15 -29.85
C GLU A 617 22.15 -0.18 -30.57
N ASP A 618 21.46 -1.27 -30.24
CA ASP A 618 21.59 -2.58 -30.91
C ASP A 618 20.66 -2.74 -32.14
N GLY A 619 19.71 -1.82 -32.32
CA GLY A 619 18.91 -1.64 -33.54
C GLY A 619 17.49 -2.20 -33.50
N GLU A 620 16.99 -2.61 -32.34
CA GLU A 620 15.56 -2.88 -32.11
C GLU A 620 14.78 -1.56 -32.08
N SER A 621 13.67 -1.47 -32.80
CA SER A 621 12.84 -0.25 -32.80
C SER A 621 12.14 -0.08 -31.45
N LEU A 622 12.19 1.12 -30.89
CA LEU A 622 11.63 1.48 -29.57
C LEU A 622 10.41 2.40 -29.68
N VAL A 623 10.28 3.09 -30.83
CA VAL A 623 9.10 3.90 -31.16
C VAL A 623 8.68 3.60 -32.59
N ALA A 624 7.38 3.42 -32.79
CA ALA A 624 6.76 3.25 -34.09
C ALA A 624 5.52 4.14 -34.19
N VAL A 625 5.30 4.75 -35.35
CA VAL A 625 4.18 5.67 -35.59
C VAL A 625 3.41 5.26 -36.85
N ASP A 626 2.09 5.42 -36.82
CA ASP A 626 1.17 5.30 -37.95
C ASP A 626 0.28 6.54 -38.04
N PRO A 627 0.76 7.62 -38.69
CA PRO A 627 0.00 8.86 -38.84
C PRO A 627 -1.25 8.71 -39.72
N ASP A 628 -1.41 7.62 -40.49
CA ASP A 628 -2.63 7.37 -41.26
C ASP A 628 -3.78 6.88 -40.34
N ALA A 629 -3.43 6.32 -39.16
CA ALA A 629 -4.36 5.87 -38.12
C ALA A 629 -4.39 6.77 -36.88
N ASN A 630 -3.54 7.79 -36.81
CA ASN A 630 -3.31 8.64 -35.63
C ASN A 630 -2.83 7.84 -34.39
N VAL A 631 -1.98 6.83 -34.59
CA VAL A 631 -1.50 5.94 -33.51
C VAL A 631 0.02 5.95 -33.41
N ALA A 632 0.55 5.94 -32.19
CA ALA A 632 1.94 5.63 -31.90
C ALA A 632 2.07 4.48 -30.90
N ALA A 633 3.12 3.68 -31.03
CA ALA A 633 3.54 2.68 -30.06
C ALA A 633 4.94 3.05 -29.53
N VAL A 634 5.05 3.14 -28.21
CA VAL A 634 6.28 3.42 -27.48
C VAL A 634 6.56 2.22 -26.60
N GLY A 635 7.73 1.61 -26.74
CA GLY A 635 8.13 0.48 -25.91
C GLY A 635 8.58 0.94 -24.55
N GLY A 636 7.72 1.54 -23.71
CA GLY A 636 8.04 1.79 -22.30
C GLY A 636 7.27 2.97 -21.69
N PRO A 637 7.04 2.97 -20.36
CA PRO A 637 6.36 4.04 -19.63
C PRO A 637 7.29 5.25 -19.38
N LEU A 638 7.53 6.07 -20.41
CA LEU A 638 8.59 7.09 -20.40
C LEU A 638 8.40 8.23 -19.39
N ILE A 639 7.15 8.55 -19.05
CA ILE A 639 6.75 9.75 -18.28
C ILE A 639 6.46 9.46 -16.81
N GLU A 640 6.78 8.24 -16.36
CA GLU A 640 6.60 7.80 -14.99
C GLU A 640 7.51 8.61 -14.05
N GLU A 641 6.95 9.08 -12.93
CA GLU A 641 7.62 10.04 -12.06
C GLU A 641 8.61 9.44 -11.06
N SER A 642 8.57 8.14 -10.74
CA SER A 642 9.59 7.50 -9.90
C SER A 642 11.00 7.61 -10.50
N PHE A 643 11.11 7.94 -11.79
CA PHE A 643 12.39 8.26 -12.42
C PHE A 643 12.93 9.67 -12.07
N GLU A 644 12.11 10.56 -11.53
CA GLU A 644 12.46 11.92 -11.17
C GLU A 644 13.29 11.97 -9.89
N ALA A 645 14.26 12.90 -9.85
CA ALA A 645 15.12 13.02 -8.68
C ALA A 645 14.37 13.50 -7.43
N GLY A 646 13.25 14.20 -7.61
CA GLY A 646 12.36 14.62 -6.52
C GLY A 646 11.69 13.43 -5.82
N GLU A 647 11.41 12.36 -6.57
CA GLU A 647 10.81 11.12 -6.05
C GLU A 647 11.85 10.08 -5.61
N GLY A 648 13.11 10.49 -5.45
CA GLY A 648 14.22 9.58 -5.11
C GLY A 648 14.75 8.75 -6.27
N GLY A 649 14.27 9.03 -7.49
CA GLY A 649 14.68 8.42 -8.73
C GLY A 649 16.08 8.81 -9.23
N PRO A 650 16.56 8.18 -10.32
CA PRO A 650 17.85 8.48 -10.93
C PRO A 650 17.96 9.90 -11.53
N GLY A 651 16.84 10.60 -11.73
CA GLY A 651 16.76 11.93 -12.33
C GLY A 651 16.87 11.88 -13.85
N ILE A 652 15.79 12.28 -14.53
CA ILE A 652 15.68 12.12 -15.99
C ILE A 652 15.68 13.43 -16.79
N ARG A 653 15.93 14.57 -16.13
CA ARG A 653 15.92 15.89 -16.78
C ARG A 653 16.83 16.00 -18.02
N ALA A 654 17.92 15.25 -18.07
CA ALA A 654 18.84 15.25 -19.21
C ALA A 654 18.33 14.45 -20.44
N TYR A 655 17.29 13.64 -20.25
CA TYR A 655 16.67 12.84 -21.30
C TYR A 655 15.42 13.60 -21.78
N GLY A 656 15.39 14.02 -23.04
CA GLY A 656 14.37 14.92 -23.60
C GLY A 656 13.01 14.26 -23.81
N VAL A 657 12.55 13.47 -22.84
CA VAL A 657 11.37 12.61 -22.94
C VAL A 657 10.08 13.41 -23.08
N PHE A 658 9.91 14.47 -22.29
CA PHE A 658 8.69 15.27 -22.30
C PHE A 658 8.45 15.97 -23.65
N PRO A 659 9.42 16.73 -24.21
CA PRO A 659 9.28 17.27 -25.56
C PRO A 659 9.17 16.18 -26.62
N PHE A 660 9.88 15.06 -26.47
CA PHE A 660 9.78 13.96 -27.42
C PHE A 660 8.37 13.36 -27.49
N LEU A 661 7.78 12.97 -26.37
CA LEU A 661 6.44 12.36 -26.33
C LEU A 661 5.38 13.34 -26.85
N THR A 662 5.49 14.62 -26.48
CA THR A 662 4.55 15.67 -26.91
C THR A 662 4.66 15.93 -28.42
N ASN A 663 5.88 15.93 -28.97
CA ASN A 663 6.07 15.98 -30.42
C ASN A 663 5.56 14.72 -31.14
N VAL A 664 5.64 13.53 -30.53
CA VAL A 664 5.08 12.29 -31.10
C VAL A 664 3.55 12.38 -31.18
N ILE A 665 2.90 12.92 -30.13
CA ILE A 665 1.46 13.21 -30.11
C ILE A 665 1.07 14.12 -31.28
N ASP A 666 1.76 15.26 -31.43
CA ASP A 666 1.48 16.25 -32.49
C ASP A 666 1.93 15.77 -33.90
N TYR A 667 2.79 14.76 -33.97
CA TYR A 667 3.20 14.16 -35.25
C TYR A 667 2.11 13.26 -35.83
N VAL A 668 1.40 12.52 -34.97
CA VAL A 668 0.34 11.61 -35.40
C VAL A 668 -1.04 12.26 -35.45
N SER A 669 -1.21 13.47 -34.90
CA SER A 669 -2.49 14.15 -34.77
C SER A 669 -2.35 15.68 -34.80
N ASP A 670 -3.35 16.38 -35.37
CA ASP A 670 -3.48 17.85 -35.31
C ASP A 670 -4.53 18.29 -34.24
N ALA A 671 -5.02 17.38 -33.40
CA ALA A 671 -6.02 17.68 -32.37
C ALA A 671 -5.45 18.55 -31.24
N THR A 672 -6.31 19.33 -30.59
CA THR A 672 -6.00 20.22 -29.47
C THR A 672 -6.80 19.82 -28.24
N GLY A 673 -6.50 20.37 -27.07
CA GLY A 673 -7.14 19.99 -25.80
C GLY A 673 -6.20 19.18 -24.90
N PRO A 674 -6.75 18.57 -23.82
CA PRO A 674 -5.95 17.84 -22.83
C PRO A 674 -5.34 16.56 -23.40
N VAL A 675 -4.26 16.11 -22.77
CA VAL A 675 -3.75 14.73 -22.86
C VAL A 675 -4.48 13.91 -21.81
N ILE A 676 -5.15 12.83 -22.23
CA ILE A 676 -5.86 11.94 -21.30
C ILE A 676 -5.01 10.70 -21.05
N VAL A 677 -4.91 10.23 -19.80
CA VAL A 677 -4.24 8.99 -19.40
C VAL A 677 -5.27 8.02 -18.82
N ASP A 678 -5.30 6.78 -19.31
CA ASP A 678 -6.18 5.74 -18.75
C ASP A 678 -5.61 5.22 -17.42
N GLY A 679 -6.26 5.57 -16.30
CA GLY A 679 -5.99 5.03 -14.96
C GLY A 679 -6.74 3.73 -14.69
N GLY A 680 -7.74 3.41 -15.52
CA GLY A 680 -8.56 2.20 -15.43
C GLY A 680 -7.84 0.92 -15.86
N HIS A 681 -8.61 -0.17 -15.97
CA HIS A 681 -8.13 -1.46 -16.48
C HIS A 681 -6.94 -2.07 -15.72
N GLY A 682 -6.82 -1.71 -14.43
CA GLY A 682 -5.76 -2.14 -13.52
C GLY A 682 -4.38 -1.59 -13.89
N GLN A 683 -4.32 -0.40 -14.49
CA GLN A 683 -3.06 0.31 -14.78
C GLN A 683 -2.53 1.06 -13.57
N PHE A 684 -3.38 1.73 -12.80
CA PHE A 684 -2.95 2.44 -11.59
C PHE A 684 -2.16 1.55 -10.60
N ALA A 685 -2.62 0.33 -10.37
CA ALA A 685 -1.98 -0.59 -9.42
C ALA A 685 -0.77 -1.37 -9.99
N ALA A 686 -0.29 -1.02 -11.19
CA ALA A 686 0.77 -1.76 -11.88
C ALA A 686 2.02 -0.90 -12.07
N ASP A 687 3.12 -1.26 -11.39
CA ASP A 687 4.44 -0.59 -11.44
C ASP A 687 5.05 -0.42 -12.84
N PHE A 688 4.46 -1.04 -13.87
CA PHE A 688 4.91 -1.01 -15.25
C PHE A 688 3.98 -0.24 -16.20
N ALA A 689 2.91 0.32 -15.66
CA ALA A 689 2.01 1.24 -16.35
C ALA A 689 2.28 2.68 -15.88
N VAL A 690 1.54 3.62 -16.45
CA VAL A 690 1.54 5.03 -16.04
C VAL A 690 0.11 5.44 -15.85
N SER A 691 -0.20 6.00 -14.68
CA SER A 691 -1.43 6.74 -14.42
C SER A 691 -1.18 8.25 -14.54
N ALA A 692 -2.24 9.06 -14.51
CA ALA A 692 -2.09 10.51 -14.45
C ALA A 692 -1.43 10.96 -13.12
N GLU A 693 -1.72 10.25 -12.01
CA GLU A 693 -1.06 10.43 -10.72
C GLU A 693 0.46 10.20 -10.82
N ASP A 694 0.90 9.15 -11.53
CA ASP A 694 2.33 8.84 -11.74
C ASP A 694 3.01 9.73 -12.81
N ALA A 695 2.32 10.75 -13.31
CA ALA A 695 2.78 11.61 -14.41
C ALA A 695 2.81 13.10 -14.03
N ALA A 696 2.81 13.45 -12.73
CA ALA A 696 2.70 14.82 -12.26
C ALA A 696 3.76 15.76 -12.87
N TYR A 697 5.00 15.31 -13.02
CA TYR A 697 6.05 16.13 -13.66
C TYR A 697 5.79 16.38 -15.15
N TYR A 698 5.16 15.44 -15.86
CA TYR A 698 4.78 15.59 -17.26
C TYR A 698 3.54 16.49 -17.40
N LEU A 699 2.54 16.35 -16.51
CA LEU A 699 1.41 17.27 -16.38
C LEU A 699 1.92 18.70 -16.24
N ARG A 700 2.82 18.92 -15.28
CA ARG A 700 3.38 20.24 -15.02
C ARG A 700 4.14 20.72 -16.29
N TYR A 701 4.89 19.85 -17.00
CA TYR A 701 5.52 20.23 -18.28
C TYR A 701 4.50 20.74 -19.31
N LEU A 702 3.37 20.04 -19.46
CA LEU A 702 2.30 20.35 -20.41
C LEU A 702 1.62 21.69 -20.12
N GLU A 703 1.40 22.02 -18.85
CA GLU A 703 0.83 23.33 -18.46
C GLU A 703 1.70 24.50 -18.97
N GLY A 704 3.02 24.33 -18.96
CA GLY A 704 3.96 25.33 -19.46
C GLY A 704 3.97 25.45 -21.00
N GLN A 705 3.28 24.56 -21.73
CA GLN A 705 3.24 24.56 -23.19
C GLN A 705 2.02 25.32 -23.73
N ALA A 706 2.25 26.38 -24.50
CA ALA A 706 1.17 27.19 -25.11
C ALA A 706 1.20 27.15 -26.66
N PRO A 707 0.92 26.00 -27.31
CA PRO A 707 0.98 25.89 -28.76
C PRO A 707 -0.17 26.63 -29.46
N GLY A 708 0.15 27.36 -30.53
CA GLY A 708 -0.85 27.94 -31.41
C GLY A 708 -1.74 29.00 -30.74
N ASP A 709 -3.02 28.65 -30.51
CA ASP A 709 -4.02 29.50 -29.86
C ASP A 709 -4.40 28.99 -28.45
N GLU A 710 -3.78 27.91 -27.96
CA GLU A 710 -3.96 27.36 -26.62
C GLU A 710 -3.16 28.18 -25.59
N ALA A 711 -3.67 28.26 -24.36
CA ALA A 711 -3.00 28.98 -23.28
C ALA A 711 -2.04 28.07 -22.50
N PHE A 712 -2.36 26.78 -22.42
CA PHE A 712 -1.63 25.70 -21.80
C PHE A 712 -2.17 24.37 -22.36
N ILE A 713 -1.55 23.23 -22.04
CA ILE A 713 -2.09 21.88 -22.26
C ILE A 713 -2.37 21.23 -20.90
N ASP A 714 -3.56 20.65 -20.74
CA ASP A 714 -3.90 19.86 -19.55
C ASP A 714 -3.47 18.40 -19.66
N LEU A 715 -3.33 17.75 -18.50
CA LEU A 715 -3.25 16.29 -18.38
C LEU A 715 -4.34 15.83 -17.43
N GLU A 716 -5.17 14.87 -17.87
CA GLU A 716 -6.35 14.41 -17.15
C GLU A 716 -6.34 12.88 -17.07
N GLY A 717 -6.72 12.28 -15.94
CA GLY A 717 -6.94 10.84 -15.87
C GLY A 717 -8.39 10.43 -16.14
N VAL A 718 -8.57 9.17 -16.53
CA VAL A 718 -9.89 8.58 -16.78
C VAL A 718 -9.91 7.10 -16.42
N VAL A 719 -11.03 6.61 -15.90
CA VAL A 719 -11.21 5.20 -15.54
C VAL A 719 -12.14 4.45 -16.51
N ASP A 720 -13.24 5.06 -16.98
CA ASP A 720 -14.14 4.48 -17.99
C ASP A 720 -14.14 5.29 -19.30
N LEU A 721 -13.47 4.76 -20.32
CA LEU A 721 -13.29 5.42 -21.62
C LEU A 721 -14.58 5.51 -22.47
N ALA A 722 -15.68 4.89 -22.05
CA ALA A 722 -16.93 4.80 -22.80
C ALA A 722 -18.13 5.42 -22.09
N SER A 723 -17.98 5.88 -20.86
CA SER A 723 -19.07 6.40 -20.04
C SER A 723 -18.95 7.89 -19.75
N ASP A 724 -19.95 8.42 -19.06
CA ASP A 724 -20.11 9.79 -18.60
C ASP A 724 -20.67 9.61 -17.18
N PRO A 725 -19.96 10.06 -16.13
CA PRO A 725 -19.03 11.21 -16.07
C PRO A 725 -17.57 10.93 -16.51
N GLY A 726 -16.73 11.96 -16.54
CA GLY A 726 -15.29 11.90 -16.87
C GLY A 726 -14.86 12.79 -18.06
N PRO A 727 -13.54 12.90 -18.35
CA PRO A 727 -13.05 13.70 -19.45
C PRO A 727 -13.49 13.13 -20.82
N ASP A 728 -14.16 13.97 -21.61
CA ASP A 728 -14.63 13.60 -22.95
C ASP A 728 -13.46 13.35 -23.93
N LEU A 729 -13.39 12.17 -24.53
CA LEU A 729 -12.55 11.94 -25.73
C LEU A 729 -13.08 12.73 -26.95
N LEU A 730 -14.41 12.81 -27.09
CA LEU A 730 -15.10 13.42 -28.23
C LEU A 730 -16.10 14.49 -27.77
N ALA A 731 -16.03 15.67 -28.38
CA ALA A 731 -17.03 16.70 -28.19
C ALA A 731 -18.39 16.27 -28.75
N ALA A 732 -19.47 16.93 -28.30
CA ALA A 732 -20.85 16.62 -28.72
C ALA A 732 -21.12 16.71 -30.23
N ASP A 733 -20.28 17.37 -31.03
CA ASP A 733 -20.38 17.43 -32.49
C ASP A 733 -19.50 16.40 -33.22
N GLY A 734 -18.78 15.55 -32.47
CA GLY A 734 -17.95 14.45 -32.94
C GLY A 734 -16.54 14.84 -33.35
N THR A 735 -16.07 16.04 -33.00
CA THR A 735 -14.64 16.38 -33.08
C THR A 735 -13.90 15.90 -31.82
N PRO A 736 -12.58 15.67 -31.87
CA PRO A 736 -11.79 15.43 -30.67
C PRO A 736 -12.03 16.53 -29.63
N ALA A 737 -12.28 16.13 -28.38
CA ALA A 737 -12.29 17.01 -27.22
C ALA A 737 -10.92 17.02 -26.52
N ALA A 738 -10.18 15.91 -26.62
CA ALA A 738 -8.78 15.77 -26.21
C ALA A 738 -7.82 15.76 -27.41
N ARG A 739 -6.54 16.10 -27.17
CA ARG A 739 -5.48 15.95 -28.19
C ARG A 739 -5.01 14.50 -28.31
N ALA A 740 -4.91 13.81 -27.18
CA ALA A 740 -4.35 12.48 -27.09
C ALA A 740 -5.01 11.65 -25.99
N LEU A 741 -4.96 10.32 -26.18
CA LEU A 741 -5.20 9.31 -25.17
C LEU A 741 -3.95 8.45 -25.05
N ILE A 742 -3.38 8.38 -23.86
CA ILE A 742 -2.26 7.50 -23.50
C ILE A 742 -2.84 6.24 -22.84
N LEU A 743 -2.55 5.08 -23.44
CA LEU A 743 -2.90 3.77 -22.92
C LEU A 743 -1.60 3.02 -22.59
N SER A 744 -1.34 2.82 -21.31
CA SER A 744 -0.26 1.97 -20.84
C SER A 744 -0.67 0.50 -20.89
N THR A 745 0.26 -0.42 -20.62
CA THR A 745 -0.01 -1.87 -20.72
C THR A 745 -1.10 -2.25 -19.71
N PRO A 746 -2.33 -2.60 -20.14
CA PRO A 746 -3.41 -2.79 -19.21
C PRO A 746 -3.40 -4.22 -18.68
N THR A 747 -3.59 -4.39 -17.36
CA THR A 747 -3.64 -5.72 -16.74
C THR A 747 -4.97 -6.41 -17.01
N GLN A 748 -6.01 -5.62 -17.31
CA GLN A 748 -7.35 -6.08 -17.66
C GLN A 748 -7.72 -5.64 -19.07
N ALA A 749 -8.59 -6.41 -19.74
CA ALA A 749 -9.02 -6.07 -21.09
C ALA A 749 -10.07 -4.96 -21.10
N LEU A 750 -9.90 -3.97 -21.97
CA LEU A 750 -10.93 -2.96 -22.26
C LEU A 750 -12.21 -3.61 -22.77
N SER A 751 -13.36 -3.07 -22.37
CA SER A 751 -14.65 -3.52 -22.87
C SER A 751 -14.80 -3.20 -24.37
N SER A 752 -15.74 -3.87 -25.04
CA SER A 752 -16.00 -3.57 -26.45
C SER A 752 -16.51 -2.14 -26.70
N ALA A 753 -17.11 -1.51 -25.69
CA ALA A 753 -17.58 -0.13 -25.78
C ALA A 753 -16.38 0.84 -25.76
N GLU A 754 -15.44 0.63 -24.84
CA GLU A 754 -14.22 1.43 -24.69
C GLU A 754 -13.31 1.26 -25.90
N VAL A 755 -13.09 0.03 -26.38
CA VAL A 755 -12.36 -0.23 -27.63
C VAL A 755 -12.98 0.54 -28.81
N THR A 756 -14.32 0.66 -28.85
CA THR A 756 -15.00 1.45 -29.89
C THR A 756 -14.81 2.95 -29.68
N ALA A 757 -14.87 3.43 -28.44
CA ALA A 757 -14.66 4.84 -28.11
C ALA A 757 -13.25 5.31 -28.49
N VAL A 758 -12.22 4.52 -28.16
CA VAL A 758 -10.81 4.75 -28.55
C VAL A 758 -10.68 4.81 -30.07
N ALA A 759 -11.29 3.88 -30.80
CA ALA A 759 -11.23 3.86 -32.27
C ALA A 759 -11.99 5.03 -32.91
N ASP A 760 -13.16 5.41 -32.37
CA ASP A 760 -13.93 6.56 -32.84
C ASP A 760 -13.18 7.89 -32.58
N PHE A 761 -12.48 8.01 -31.44
CA PHE A 761 -11.60 9.12 -31.12
C PHE A 761 -10.45 9.27 -32.12
N ALA A 762 -9.70 8.19 -32.36
CA ALA A 762 -8.64 8.16 -33.36
C ALA A 762 -9.19 8.53 -34.75
N ALA A 763 -10.34 7.97 -35.15
CA ALA A 763 -10.96 8.25 -36.44
C ALA A 763 -11.46 9.70 -36.59
N ALA A 764 -11.77 10.38 -35.48
CA ALA A 764 -12.13 11.80 -35.45
C ALA A 764 -10.91 12.72 -35.56
N GLY A 765 -9.70 12.18 -35.37
CA GLY A 765 -8.44 12.88 -35.50
C GLY A 765 -7.68 13.09 -34.20
N GLY A 766 -8.05 12.40 -33.10
CA GLY A 766 -7.26 12.39 -31.86
C GLY A 766 -6.08 11.41 -31.93
N ALA A 767 -5.02 11.64 -31.16
CA ALA A 767 -3.87 10.74 -31.07
C ALA A 767 -4.13 9.59 -30.07
N VAL A 768 -3.76 8.36 -30.42
CA VAL A 768 -3.72 7.24 -29.47
C VAL A 768 -2.28 6.78 -29.30
N ILE A 769 -1.77 6.84 -28.07
CA ILE A 769 -0.39 6.47 -27.74
C ILE A 769 -0.43 5.20 -26.89
N LEU A 770 0.20 4.13 -27.37
CA LEU A 770 0.29 2.84 -26.68
C LEU A 770 1.66 2.70 -26.02
N LEU A 771 1.72 2.55 -24.69
CA LEU A 771 2.95 2.34 -23.94
C LEU A 771 3.08 0.85 -23.56
N GLY A 772 4.05 0.16 -24.16
CA GLY A 772 4.29 -1.27 -23.94
C GLY A 772 5.46 -1.54 -22.99
N SER A 773 5.24 -2.31 -21.93
CA SER A 773 6.29 -2.74 -21.00
C SER A 773 6.59 -4.25 -21.10
N ALA A 774 7.86 -4.60 -20.91
CA ALA A 774 8.37 -5.96 -20.85
C ALA A 774 8.28 -6.58 -19.44
N ALA A 775 7.91 -5.79 -18.44
CA ALA A 775 7.71 -6.27 -17.06
C ALA A 775 6.60 -7.32 -16.98
N ASP A 776 5.51 -7.14 -17.75
CA ASP A 776 4.45 -8.13 -17.96
C ASP A 776 4.07 -8.26 -19.43
N THR A 777 4.78 -9.16 -20.13
CA THR A 777 4.50 -9.43 -21.55
C THR A 777 3.19 -10.17 -21.79
N ASP A 778 2.59 -10.80 -20.77
CA ASP A 778 1.30 -11.49 -20.93
C ASP A 778 0.16 -10.45 -21.00
N ALA A 779 0.26 -9.38 -20.21
CA ALA A 779 -0.68 -8.25 -20.21
C ALA A 779 -0.74 -7.50 -21.56
N LEU A 780 0.35 -7.47 -22.34
CA LEU A 780 0.39 -6.84 -23.68
C LEU A 780 -0.70 -7.35 -24.63
N SER A 781 -1.16 -8.59 -24.45
CA SER A 781 -2.23 -9.16 -25.28
C SER A 781 -3.58 -8.45 -25.11
N ASN A 782 -3.76 -7.66 -24.05
CA ASN A 782 -4.93 -6.81 -23.84
C ASN A 782 -5.01 -5.63 -24.84
N PHE A 783 -3.91 -5.27 -25.51
CA PHE A 783 -3.93 -4.31 -26.62
C PHE A 783 -4.47 -4.89 -27.94
N ASP A 784 -4.51 -6.22 -28.12
CA ASP A 784 -4.90 -6.84 -29.40
C ASP A 784 -6.27 -6.35 -29.92
N PRO A 785 -7.34 -6.25 -29.08
CA PRO A 785 -8.63 -5.72 -29.53
C PRO A 785 -8.55 -4.25 -29.95
N VAL A 786 -7.78 -3.43 -29.21
CA VAL A 786 -7.60 -1.99 -29.46
C VAL A 786 -6.88 -1.77 -30.80
N VAL A 787 -5.72 -2.39 -30.98
CA VAL A 787 -4.94 -2.34 -32.23
C VAL A 787 -5.77 -2.82 -33.43
N SER A 788 -6.53 -3.90 -33.25
CA SER A 788 -7.38 -4.44 -34.32
C SER A 788 -8.54 -3.52 -34.70
N GLU A 789 -9.15 -2.79 -33.77
CA GLU A 789 -10.28 -1.89 -34.06
C GLU A 789 -9.79 -0.55 -34.62
N LEU A 790 -8.66 -0.03 -34.11
CA LEU A 790 -7.95 1.13 -34.68
C LEU A 790 -7.57 0.89 -36.14
N GLY A 791 -7.26 -0.36 -36.51
CA GLY A 791 -6.84 -0.72 -37.86
C GLY A 791 -5.48 -0.13 -38.23
N THR A 792 -4.64 0.08 -37.22
CA THR A 792 -3.26 0.57 -37.32
C THR A 792 -2.30 -0.53 -37.75
N ASP A 793 -1.21 -0.15 -38.40
CA ASP A 793 -0.08 -1.04 -38.74
C ASP A 793 1.03 -1.04 -37.66
N VAL A 794 0.85 -0.35 -36.51
CA VAL A 794 1.79 -0.46 -35.37
C VAL A 794 1.56 -1.75 -34.56
N GLU A 795 2.64 -2.33 -34.04
CA GLU A 795 2.62 -3.53 -33.21
C GLU A 795 3.57 -3.37 -32.00
N LEU A 796 3.09 -3.72 -30.81
CA LEU A 796 3.91 -4.00 -29.62
C LEU A 796 4.31 -5.48 -29.63
N THR A 797 5.59 -5.80 -29.47
CA THR A 797 6.05 -7.20 -29.46
C THR A 797 6.21 -7.74 -28.04
N ASP A 798 6.41 -9.05 -27.91
CA ASP A 798 6.78 -9.71 -26.64
C ASP A 798 8.31 -9.70 -26.40
N THR A 799 9.08 -8.97 -27.21
CA THR A 799 10.54 -8.98 -27.17
C THR A 799 11.05 -7.84 -26.30
N ALA A 800 11.45 -8.16 -25.07
CA ALA A 800 12.15 -7.23 -24.20
C ALA A 800 13.45 -6.71 -24.84
N VAL A 801 13.69 -5.40 -24.75
CA VAL A 801 14.92 -4.74 -25.19
C VAL A 801 15.76 -4.40 -23.96
N THR A 802 17.02 -4.81 -23.94
CA THR A 802 17.95 -4.57 -22.84
C THR A 802 19.30 -4.15 -23.40
N ASP A 803 20.01 -3.24 -22.74
CA ASP A 803 21.35 -2.82 -23.15
C ASP A 803 22.29 -2.79 -21.94
N ALA A 804 23.35 -3.61 -21.99
CA ALA A 804 24.33 -3.71 -20.91
C ALA A 804 25.37 -2.58 -20.89
N GLN A 805 25.37 -1.70 -21.90
CA GLN A 805 26.37 -0.62 -22.08
C GLN A 805 25.75 0.76 -22.05
N ASN A 806 24.59 0.96 -22.68
CA ASN A 806 23.89 2.24 -22.75
C ASN A 806 22.58 2.10 -21.96
N ASN A 807 22.64 2.41 -20.67
CA ASN A 807 21.51 2.28 -19.77
C ASN A 807 21.54 3.33 -18.66
N LEU A 808 20.37 3.58 -18.09
CA LEU A 808 20.21 4.47 -16.96
C LEU A 808 20.80 3.81 -15.72
N THR A 809 21.74 4.51 -15.07
CA THR A 809 22.35 4.16 -13.77
C THR A 809 22.89 2.71 -13.60
N GLY A 810 23.18 1.99 -14.69
CA GLY A 810 23.68 0.61 -14.64
C GLY A 810 22.61 -0.46 -14.77
N VAL A 811 21.34 -0.09 -14.99
CA VAL A 811 20.18 -0.99 -15.03
C VAL A 811 19.92 -1.43 -16.47
N GLU A 812 20.33 -2.64 -16.86
CA GLU A 812 20.28 -3.11 -18.27
C GLU A 812 18.87 -3.13 -18.88
N THR A 813 17.82 -3.19 -18.04
CA THR A 813 16.41 -3.14 -18.45
C THR A 813 15.89 -1.73 -18.70
N VAL A 814 16.72 -0.69 -18.48
CA VAL A 814 16.38 0.71 -18.76
C VAL A 814 17.39 1.27 -19.76
N PRO A 815 17.38 0.82 -21.04
CA PRO A 815 18.33 1.28 -22.04
C PRO A 815 18.19 2.77 -22.33
N THR A 816 19.33 3.42 -22.63
CA THR A 816 19.37 4.79 -23.19
C THR A 816 19.79 4.74 -24.65
N THR A 817 19.36 5.71 -25.44
CA THR A 817 19.71 5.76 -26.86
C THR A 817 19.76 7.17 -27.44
N THR A 818 20.64 7.33 -28.41
CA THR A 818 20.76 8.49 -29.30
C THR A 818 20.50 8.10 -30.77
N ASN A 819 20.04 6.87 -31.02
CA ASN A 819 19.88 6.29 -32.35
C ASN A 819 18.56 6.74 -32.99
N PHE A 820 18.55 8.01 -33.37
CA PHE A 820 17.40 8.71 -33.94
C PHE A 820 17.49 8.81 -35.47
N ASP A 821 16.40 8.56 -36.20
CA ASP A 821 16.30 8.89 -37.62
C ASP A 821 16.00 10.39 -37.84
N THR A 822 16.97 11.23 -37.49
CA THR A 822 16.92 12.68 -37.69
C THR A 822 16.79 13.13 -39.15
N ALA A 823 17.02 12.23 -40.11
CA ALA A 823 16.86 12.55 -41.53
C ALA A 823 15.39 12.46 -41.98
N GLY A 824 14.61 11.59 -41.35
CA GLY A 824 13.19 11.40 -41.58
C GLY A 824 12.29 12.21 -40.62
N PHE A 825 12.73 12.38 -39.37
CA PHE A 825 11.86 12.79 -38.26
C PHE A 825 12.49 13.88 -37.38
N SER A 826 13.19 14.86 -37.96
CA SER A 826 13.89 15.89 -37.18
C SER A 826 12.99 16.70 -36.25
N GLU A 827 11.70 16.85 -36.57
CA GLU A 827 10.71 17.55 -35.74
C GLU A 827 10.37 16.83 -34.43
N LEU A 828 10.59 15.52 -34.33
CA LEU A 828 10.37 14.79 -33.07
C LEU A 828 11.44 15.12 -32.01
N PHE A 829 12.56 15.72 -32.42
CA PHE A 829 13.74 15.92 -31.58
C PHE A 829 14.04 17.40 -31.32
N THR A 830 13.07 18.28 -31.53
CA THR A 830 13.15 19.70 -31.22
C THR A 830 12.38 20.03 -29.94
N PRO A 831 12.59 21.22 -29.34
CA PRO A 831 11.60 21.81 -28.44
C PRO A 831 10.20 21.72 -29.03
N PHE A 832 9.19 21.43 -28.21
CA PHE A 832 7.79 21.35 -28.62
C PHE A 832 7.25 22.74 -28.98
N THR A 833 7.32 23.68 -28.04
CA THR A 833 7.05 25.10 -28.30
C THR A 833 8.33 25.81 -28.64
N ALA A 834 8.76 25.67 -29.90
CA ALA A 834 9.89 26.43 -30.40
C ALA A 834 9.67 27.93 -30.16
N ASP A 835 10.54 28.52 -29.32
CA ASP A 835 10.67 29.96 -29.06
C ASP A 835 10.18 30.79 -30.27
N ASP A 836 9.28 31.75 -30.04
CA ASP A 836 9.14 32.85 -30.98
C ASP A 836 10.57 33.37 -31.23
N PRO A 837 11.11 33.29 -32.46
CA PRO A 837 12.50 33.66 -32.75
C PRO A 837 12.75 35.18 -32.60
N SER A 838 11.87 35.88 -31.88
CA SER A 838 11.96 37.25 -31.44
C SER A 838 12.58 37.44 -30.02
N ALA A 839 12.82 36.38 -29.24
CA ALA A 839 13.49 36.42 -27.92
C ALA A 839 14.96 35.94 -27.94
N GLY A 840 15.72 36.27 -28.99
CA GLY A 840 17.04 35.64 -29.24
C GLY A 840 18.20 36.03 -28.30
N GLY A 841 18.33 35.35 -27.16
CA GLY A 841 19.55 35.29 -26.36
C GLY A 841 19.32 34.52 -25.06
N SER A 842 20.05 33.41 -24.85
CA SER A 842 20.07 32.67 -23.57
C SER A 842 21.42 32.91 -22.88
N LEU A 843 21.42 33.08 -21.55
CA LEU A 843 22.62 33.33 -20.74
C LEU A 843 23.00 32.06 -19.97
N ASP A 844 24.17 31.50 -20.27
CA ASP A 844 24.69 30.32 -19.58
C ASP A 844 25.85 30.67 -18.65
N LEU A 845 25.97 29.96 -17.52
CA LEU A 845 27.15 30.00 -16.66
C LEU A 845 28.24 29.05 -17.20
N VAL A 846 29.37 29.62 -17.61
CA VAL A 846 30.47 28.84 -18.21
C VAL A 846 31.42 28.30 -17.15
N THR A 847 31.77 29.13 -16.17
CA THR A 847 32.78 28.78 -15.16
C THR A 847 32.66 29.69 -13.94
N VAL A 848 32.82 29.11 -12.76
CA VAL A 848 33.12 29.82 -11.52
C VAL A 848 34.61 29.64 -11.19
N ASN A 849 35.30 30.74 -10.85
CA ASN A 849 36.69 30.74 -10.40
C ASN A 849 36.74 31.31 -8.98
N GLU A 850 36.39 30.48 -8.01
CA GLU A 850 36.23 30.78 -6.58
C GLU A 850 37.55 30.80 -5.80
N ASP A 851 38.52 29.93 -6.11
CA ASP A 851 39.80 29.83 -5.38
C ASP A 851 40.99 30.19 -6.28
N THR A 852 41.38 31.46 -6.26
CA THR A 852 42.45 31.96 -7.13
C THR A 852 43.82 31.91 -6.47
N GLU A 853 44.90 31.84 -7.26
CA GLU A 853 46.28 31.79 -6.71
C GLU A 853 46.67 33.13 -6.04
N GLY A 854 46.36 33.30 -4.76
CA GLY A 854 46.75 34.47 -4.00
C GLY A 854 45.71 34.97 -3.02
N ASP A 855 45.39 36.25 -3.11
CA ASP A 855 44.29 36.90 -2.40
C ASP A 855 43.18 37.05 -3.43
N ASP A 856 41.99 36.53 -3.18
CA ASP A 856 40.90 36.41 -4.17
C ASP A 856 40.42 37.76 -4.74
N LEU A 857 40.77 38.87 -4.09
CA LEU A 857 40.54 40.22 -4.58
C LEU A 857 41.74 40.85 -5.32
N ALA A 858 42.82 40.08 -5.55
CA ALA A 858 44.05 40.54 -6.19
C ALA A 858 44.50 39.60 -7.32
N GLU A 859 45.00 40.18 -8.42
CA GLU A 859 45.35 39.45 -9.65
C GLU A 859 46.19 38.16 -9.45
N PRO A 860 45.71 37.00 -9.94
CA PRO A 860 44.41 36.78 -10.61
C PRO A 860 43.23 36.82 -9.63
N GLN A 861 42.15 37.53 -9.98
CA GLN A 861 40.98 37.73 -9.12
C GLN A 861 39.90 36.66 -9.32
N GLU A 862 39.15 36.40 -8.25
CA GLU A 862 37.93 35.60 -8.24
C GLU A 862 36.87 36.16 -9.21
N ASN A 863 36.21 35.28 -9.97
CA ASN A 863 35.25 35.68 -11.00
C ASN A 863 34.29 34.57 -11.43
N VAL A 864 33.18 34.98 -12.05
CA VAL A 864 32.29 34.10 -12.82
C VAL A 864 32.30 34.52 -14.30
N VAL A 865 32.11 33.55 -15.20
CA VAL A 865 32.06 33.77 -16.64
C VAL A 865 30.71 33.32 -17.18
N PHE A 866 30.03 34.21 -17.90
CA PHE A 866 28.77 33.92 -18.58
C PHE A 866 28.95 33.94 -20.09
N GLU A 867 28.17 33.16 -20.83
CA GLU A 867 28.10 33.14 -22.29
C GLU A 867 26.67 33.40 -22.75
N ASN A 868 26.51 34.17 -23.83
CA ASN A 868 25.24 34.15 -24.56
C ASN A 868 25.25 32.97 -25.54
N SER A 869 24.63 31.85 -25.17
CA SER A 869 24.54 30.64 -25.99
C SER A 869 23.45 30.71 -27.06
N GLY A 870 22.54 31.69 -26.95
CA GLY A 870 21.52 31.96 -27.95
C GLY A 870 22.08 32.47 -29.29
N ASP A 871 21.23 32.51 -30.32
CA ASP A 871 21.63 32.81 -31.70
C ASP A 871 21.59 34.30 -32.08
N SER A 872 21.22 35.16 -31.14
CA SER A 872 21.05 36.61 -31.30
C SER A 872 21.66 37.38 -30.12
N ALA A 873 21.61 38.71 -30.14
CA ALA A 873 22.22 39.54 -29.10
C ALA A 873 21.29 39.67 -27.88
N LEU A 874 21.80 39.34 -26.70
CA LEU A 874 21.10 39.39 -25.42
C LEU A 874 21.31 40.75 -24.73
N ASP A 875 20.23 41.44 -24.39
CA ASP A 875 20.27 42.65 -23.57
C ASP A 875 20.16 42.28 -22.10
N LEU A 876 21.25 42.46 -21.33
CA LEU A 876 21.30 42.16 -19.90
C LEU A 876 20.92 43.37 -19.04
N THR A 877 20.28 44.39 -19.63
CA THR A 877 19.78 45.53 -18.86
C THR A 877 18.79 45.07 -17.82
N GLY A 878 19.09 45.30 -16.53
CA GLY A 878 18.18 44.94 -15.44
C GLY A 878 18.53 43.64 -14.72
N TYR A 879 19.26 42.74 -15.39
CA TYR A 879 19.68 41.45 -14.83
C TYR A 879 20.53 41.65 -13.57
N THR A 880 20.33 40.77 -12.58
CA THR A 880 21.10 40.74 -11.35
C THR A 880 21.78 39.39 -11.12
N VAL A 881 22.94 39.41 -10.48
CA VAL A 881 23.72 38.22 -10.09
C VAL A 881 23.87 38.25 -8.57
N SER A 882 23.61 37.15 -7.88
CA SER A 882 23.74 37.05 -6.43
C SER A 882 24.39 35.76 -5.92
N ASP A 883 24.95 35.85 -4.70
CA ASP A 883 25.43 34.72 -3.90
C ASP A 883 24.32 34.20 -2.94
N ALA A 884 24.53 33.03 -2.34
CA ALA A 884 23.61 32.43 -1.36
C ALA A 884 23.44 33.27 -0.06
N THR A 885 24.21 34.35 0.11
CA THR A 885 24.22 35.19 1.31
C THR A 885 23.71 36.62 1.09
N SER A 886 22.99 36.85 -0.02
CA SER A 886 22.30 38.11 -0.40
C SER A 886 23.19 39.28 -0.85
N LYS A 887 24.39 39.03 -1.39
CA LYS A 887 25.12 40.07 -2.14
C LYS A 887 24.65 40.07 -3.60
N GLU A 888 24.36 41.25 -4.15
CA GLU A 888 23.81 41.40 -5.49
C GLU A 888 24.68 42.34 -6.37
N TYR A 889 24.84 41.98 -7.64
CA TYR A 889 25.39 42.79 -8.73
C TYR A 889 24.29 43.03 -9.75
N GLN A 890 24.21 44.24 -10.30
CA GLN A 890 23.31 44.51 -11.43
C GLN A 890 24.15 44.85 -12.66
N PHE A 891 23.82 44.23 -13.79
CA PHE A 891 24.45 44.56 -15.07
C PHE A 891 24.20 46.02 -15.45
N PRO A 892 25.16 46.71 -16.10
CA PRO A 892 24.98 48.11 -16.49
C PRO A 892 23.84 48.30 -17.49
N ASP A 893 23.06 49.39 -17.32
CA ASP A 893 22.03 49.77 -18.30
C ASP A 893 22.56 49.81 -19.74
N GLY A 894 21.92 49.05 -20.64
CA GLY A 894 22.27 48.92 -22.05
C GLY A 894 23.46 48.00 -22.33
N PHE A 895 23.83 47.13 -21.38
CA PHE A 895 24.84 46.10 -21.59
C PHE A 895 24.26 44.97 -22.47
N THR A 896 24.85 44.76 -23.64
CA THR A 896 24.38 43.76 -24.60
C THR A 896 25.49 42.76 -24.92
N LEU A 897 25.22 41.47 -24.72
CA LEU A 897 26.12 40.37 -25.02
C LEU A 897 25.75 39.74 -26.38
N GLN A 898 26.69 39.73 -27.33
CA GLN A 898 26.42 39.13 -28.65
C GLN A 898 26.35 37.60 -28.55
N SER A 899 25.61 36.94 -29.46
CA SER A 899 25.62 35.47 -29.60
C SER A 899 27.04 34.90 -29.66
N GLY A 900 27.29 33.87 -28.84
CA GLY A 900 28.57 33.20 -28.63
C GLY A 900 29.67 34.07 -28.00
N ALA A 901 29.31 35.21 -27.40
CA ALA A 901 30.25 36.07 -26.68
C ALA A 901 30.15 35.81 -25.18
N GLN A 902 31.28 35.96 -24.49
CA GLN A 902 31.40 35.80 -23.04
C GLN A 902 31.64 37.12 -22.33
N VAL A 903 31.14 37.22 -21.10
CA VAL A 903 31.44 38.30 -20.14
C VAL A 903 31.95 37.70 -18.84
N THR A 904 33.02 38.28 -18.30
CA THR A 904 33.58 37.90 -17.00
C THR A 904 33.22 38.95 -15.95
N LEU A 905 32.62 38.52 -14.84
CA LEU A 905 32.32 39.36 -13.68
C LEU A 905 33.31 39.04 -12.55
N TYR A 906 34.23 39.97 -12.30
CA TYR A 906 35.23 39.89 -11.23
C TYR A 906 34.66 40.43 -9.90
N SER A 907 34.98 39.75 -8.81
CA SER A 907 34.50 40.14 -7.47
C SER A 907 35.13 41.43 -6.94
N GLY A 908 36.41 41.69 -7.26
CA GLY A 908 37.16 42.83 -6.74
C GLY A 908 36.96 44.15 -7.49
N THR A 909 37.88 45.10 -7.29
CA THR A 909 37.82 46.43 -7.93
C THR A 909 38.57 46.49 -9.26
N GLY A 910 37.96 47.11 -10.28
CA GLY A 910 38.57 47.39 -11.58
C GLY A 910 37.85 48.49 -12.35
N ASP A 911 38.21 48.69 -13.62
CA ASP A 911 37.51 49.59 -14.54
C ASP A 911 36.72 48.73 -15.54
N ASP A 912 35.39 48.83 -15.56
CA ASP A 912 34.54 48.04 -16.47
C ASP A 912 34.92 48.24 -17.95
N MET A 913 34.98 47.12 -18.69
CA MET A 913 35.22 47.05 -20.13
C MET A 913 34.09 46.27 -20.84
N GLU A 914 34.23 46.04 -22.14
CA GLU A 914 33.19 45.42 -22.98
C GLU A 914 32.86 43.96 -22.60
N ALA A 915 33.82 43.22 -22.04
CA ALA A 915 33.67 41.80 -21.66
C ALA A 915 34.21 41.50 -20.24
N GLU A 916 34.59 42.54 -19.48
CA GLU A 916 35.16 42.41 -18.14
C GLU A 916 34.45 43.43 -17.23
N LEU A 917 33.71 42.95 -16.24
CA LEU A 917 32.94 43.75 -15.29
C LEU A 917 33.46 43.52 -13.87
N TYR A 918 33.28 44.52 -12.99
CA TYR A 918 33.81 44.47 -11.63
C TYR A 918 32.74 44.78 -10.57
N TRP A 919 32.50 43.85 -9.66
CA TRP A 919 31.56 43.98 -8.53
C TRP A 919 32.05 44.97 -7.46
N GLY A 920 33.35 45.28 -7.44
CA GLY A 920 33.90 46.37 -6.65
C GLY A 920 34.18 46.05 -5.19
N GLN A 921 34.26 44.77 -4.81
CA GLN A 921 34.57 44.38 -3.43
C GLN A 921 36.01 44.73 -3.06
N SER A 922 36.21 45.20 -1.82
CA SER A 922 37.53 45.60 -1.32
C SER A 922 37.92 44.97 0.02
N ALA A 923 37.12 44.02 0.53
CA ALA A 923 37.26 43.48 1.87
C ALA A 923 37.04 41.97 1.98
N ARG A 924 36.12 41.40 1.18
CA ARG A 924 35.82 39.97 1.10
C ARG A 924 35.46 39.62 -0.33
N ALA A 925 35.89 38.44 -0.78
CA ALA A 925 35.49 37.87 -2.06
C ALA A 925 34.00 37.44 -2.00
N ILE A 926 33.40 37.21 -3.17
CA ILE A 926 31.97 36.91 -3.27
C ILE A 926 31.76 35.41 -3.09
N TRP A 927 32.55 34.62 -3.81
CA TRP A 927 32.34 33.20 -4.08
C TRP A 927 33.08 32.34 -3.05
N ASN A 928 32.38 31.49 -2.31
CA ASN A 928 32.98 30.71 -1.23
C ASN A 928 33.79 29.50 -1.76
N ASN A 929 35.09 29.40 -1.40
CA ASN A 929 35.99 28.31 -1.83
C ASN A 929 35.58 26.91 -1.31
N GLY A 930 34.57 26.82 -0.43
CA GLY A 930 33.98 25.57 0.06
C GLY A 930 32.65 25.21 -0.59
N GLY A 931 32.23 25.93 -1.62
CA GLY A 931 30.94 25.83 -2.31
C GLY A 931 30.02 27.02 -2.02
N ASP A 932 29.32 27.47 -3.06
CA ASP A 932 28.36 28.58 -3.07
C ASP A 932 27.35 28.38 -4.21
N THR A 933 26.35 29.26 -4.30
CA THR A 933 25.36 29.26 -5.39
C THR A 933 25.44 30.56 -6.19
N VAL A 934 25.54 30.45 -7.51
CA VAL A 934 25.42 31.57 -8.45
C VAL A 934 23.98 31.65 -8.90
N ASN A 935 23.26 32.67 -8.44
CA ASN A 935 21.88 32.93 -8.85
C ASN A 935 21.85 34.17 -9.78
N VAL A 936 21.18 34.07 -10.93
CA VAL A 936 20.97 35.19 -11.86
C VAL A 936 19.49 35.37 -12.11
N ILE A 937 19.01 36.60 -11.92
CA ILE A 937 17.62 36.99 -12.15
C ILE A 937 17.59 37.99 -13.30
N ASP A 938 16.65 37.85 -14.23
CA ASP A 938 16.49 38.77 -15.35
C ASP A 938 15.81 40.10 -14.97
N ASP A 939 15.50 40.95 -15.95
CA ASP A 939 14.86 42.24 -15.71
C ASP A 939 13.36 42.18 -15.35
N THR A 940 12.77 41.00 -15.48
CA THR A 940 11.37 40.71 -15.15
C THR A 940 11.21 40.09 -13.76
N GLY A 941 12.28 39.51 -13.22
CA GLY A 941 12.29 38.84 -11.91
C GLY A 941 12.43 37.33 -12.00
N THR A 942 12.61 36.77 -13.20
CA THR A 942 12.75 35.33 -13.44
C THR A 942 14.19 34.89 -13.19
N THR A 943 14.38 33.80 -12.45
CA THR A 943 15.68 33.17 -12.26
C THR A 943 16.10 32.45 -13.54
N VAL A 944 17.19 32.90 -14.15
CA VAL A 944 17.72 32.33 -15.41
C VAL A 944 18.95 31.45 -15.19
N ILE A 945 19.62 31.56 -14.04
CA ILE A 945 20.71 30.67 -13.62
C ILE A 945 20.57 30.45 -12.11
N ASP A 946 20.62 29.19 -11.66
CA ASP A 946 20.73 28.83 -10.24
C ASP A 946 21.65 27.62 -10.08
N GLU A 947 22.96 27.86 -9.98
CA GLU A 947 23.97 26.81 -10.05
C GLU A 947 24.81 26.77 -8.77
N SER A 948 24.90 25.61 -8.13
CA SER A 948 25.79 25.36 -6.99
C SER A 948 27.04 24.58 -7.43
N TYR A 949 28.21 24.89 -6.88
CA TYR A 949 29.49 24.32 -7.34
C TYR A 949 30.43 23.88 -6.20
#